data_AF-A0CA75-F1
#
_entry.id   AF-A0CA75-F1
#
_cell.length_a   1.000
_cell.length_b   1.000
_cell.length_c   1.000
_cell.angle_alpha   90.00
_cell.angle_beta   90.00
_cell.angle_gamma   90.00
#
_symmetry.space_group_name_H-M   'P 1'
#
loop_
_entity.id
_entity.type
_entity.pdbx_description
1 polymer ?
#
loop_
_entity_poly.entity_id
_entity_poly.type
_entity_poly.pdbx_seq_one_letter_code
_entity_poly.pdbx_strand_id
1 'polypeptide(L)'
;MKSKELWTSAIDQPKDANSNITNQVFACAFLKDGDIFVAAVGNALLLFDTYKSDMLCPPLRGQHKETITCLATSKDGNKLVSGSQDKTVVVWMYNSKKSDRLLEPEKWFSHSDAIQCAAISPLQQQIFTGSNQEYSLWIPGMSNIERQKFKEKIICCAWSADGQYVSFGTISGLIVITDRQAQNLKEIQTQKGGPAWCMEWSPINSDNQQSQLTVGVWMNSLYQFDQNGQQIGARIELPFDPLHINFQHNGEYMAISGNNSKVNLYTREGGFLFEVCQQQDWIWCTKIKPKSTLIGCGTNDGQIIIQELISDTVIGLYNDKFISREQLTDAIIVSMNSNQKARIKCKELVKKVAIFKEKVAVLCGIKVLIYTCVIKGDDYMKYKQFKKFAKRVDCDHFQLSSSNVLIGGGQKLIAFNFNGDMDRTWSFEAPISFVSVQGGPPKRELVLVGLENGGIYKLFLDNSFPIQVHKVNTQIKYLTMSQTKRKLALIDGNSNLQVLDTITKEVLFGEMSVEGVAFNEEFEDLIAYSGKGLLFIKCIAFQALNQKINGNVIGFKGCKIFLFDGSKPQTIVIQQTANMQKYLEKKDFQNALKIACLGVTEQDIRALGIEALIAGEFDIARRCFLRNKDYQYIDLLQKYEKRNLDAQTLNELNAETLAYQGKFIDAGNLLIKVGLADKAVQLFKELKRWDEAKNFAKKGDVAFRAVTSGGRTGTGVRAPTSQGRTGTSRGQAVIPQPQDIAAPKIEMNMLLREEAEWMKESGDWKAAADLFVQCGEFKKAIDLYGQNKNIDGLINVCRMMDRQDNTDSIVQCANYFKKLKHHGGAKEAYLKLNDLQSLMALHVEFEKWEEAFQIGRSNKQLLEIVKVPYANHLLQNDRYEDALKAYKSAGRYDISMKMTKDMAKNCIEEQRYHDASQYLWNLAIDCLTQIADYHNPSGDDVKSIRQYQDYSDLADVYFAYQKIHSFIGEPFQPLSGENYFLQIMNAARFIISKWKSTYQGIKMSYVYYSLAKCASQLGCYKTTRICYEKLNSFKVPPEWSEEIDLQSMLIRSKPYTDDESRLPFCARCQTSNLMLNENQNCSQCNVCLHPLFSSFITFQNLQVVEFKVDNALSREDVEKLLNTEKVITNKRPGQLFQDKMNEIIQQQQTSQDQYLAVELDEATIKSLSPEEVLIVDLRPYCRTIDVKYYKNMDSSQPIHVCPDCTRFFFIDEHEFEYVQKKCCPFCRTTDRKIPQKDIFDL
;
A
#
# COMPACT_ATOMS: atom_id res chain seq x y z
N MET A 1 9.16 1.27 -32.88
CA MET A 1 8.91 2.70 -32.63
C MET A 1 8.76 3.31 -34.00
N LYS A 2 7.69 4.05 -34.21
CA LYS A 2 7.31 4.61 -35.50
C LYS A 2 6.93 6.07 -35.26
N SER A 3 7.30 6.95 -36.17
CA SER A 3 6.70 8.28 -36.26
C SER A 3 5.51 8.24 -37.20
N LYS A 4 4.44 8.91 -36.82
CA LYS A 4 3.27 9.15 -37.67
C LYS A 4 3.11 10.65 -37.84
N GLU A 5 3.08 11.11 -39.08
CA GLU A 5 2.73 12.49 -39.38
C GLU A 5 1.24 12.72 -39.10
N LEU A 6 0.92 13.71 -38.27
CA LEU A 6 -0.46 14.10 -38.02
C LEU A 6 -0.94 15.06 -39.11
N TRP A 7 -0.17 16.11 -39.37
CA TRP A 7 -0.39 17.05 -40.46
C TRP A 7 0.88 17.86 -40.75
N THR A 8 0.94 18.37 -41.98
CA THR A 8 1.96 19.31 -42.48
C THR A 8 1.25 20.49 -43.12
N SER A 9 1.74 21.70 -42.85
CA SER A 9 1.24 22.95 -43.43
C SER A 9 2.41 23.74 -44.02
N ALA A 10 2.33 24.07 -45.30
CA ALA A 10 3.33 24.86 -46.00
C ALA A 10 2.87 26.33 -46.06
N ILE A 11 3.79 27.25 -45.74
CA ILE A 11 3.51 28.68 -45.76
C ILE A 11 4.15 29.29 -47.00
N ASP A 12 3.29 29.83 -47.86
CA ASP A 12 3.69 30.48 -49.09
C ASP A 12 4.58 31.70 -48.82
N GLN A 13 5.57 31.90 -49.69
CA GLN A 13 6.33 33.14 -49.71
C GLN A 13 5.44 34.33 -50.08
N PRO A 14 5.61 35.49 -49.41
CA PRO A 14 4.89 36.69 -49.78
C PRO A 14 5.25 37.10 -51.22
N LYS A 15 4.24 37.40 -52.03
CA LYS A 15 4.38 37.71 -53.48
C LYS A 15 5.05 39.07 -53.77
N ASP A 16 5.26 39.91 -52.74
CA ASP A 16 5.82 41.25 -52.88
C ASP A 16 7.36 41.24 -52.80
N ALA A 17 8.03 41.52 -53.92
CA ALA A 17 9.50 41.50 -54.05
C ALA A 17 10.25 42.55 -53.20
N ASN A 18 9.56 43.56 -52.65
CA ASN A 18 10.13 44.59 -51.77
C ASN A 18 9.84 44.36 -50.27
N SER A 19 9.20 43.25 -49.91
CA SER A 19 8.95 42.91 -48.52
C SER A 19 10.13 42.10 -47.95
N ASN A 20 10.78 42.59 -46.89
CA ASN A 20 11.83 41.84 -46.16
C ASN A 20 11.25 40.65 -45.34
N ILE A 21 10.10 40.11 -45.73
CA ILE A 21 9.36 39.09 -44.97
C ILE A 21 9.74 37.72 -45.52
N THR A 22 10.46 36.92 -44.74
CA THR A 22 10.80 35.53 -45.09
C THR A 22 9.69 34.57 -44.66
N ASN A 23 9.54 33.45 -45.37
CA ASN A 23 8.62 32.37 -44.99
C ASN A 23 9.26 31.34 -44.03
N GLN A 24 10.48 31.58 -43.58
CA GLN A 24 11.23 30.71 -42.67
C GLN A 24 10.57 30.63 -41.29
N VAL A 25 10.48 29.42 -40.73
CA VAL A 25 9.97 29.20 -39.37
C VAL A 25 11.15 29.12 -38.41
N PHE A 26 11.55 30.25 -37.81
CA PHE A 26 12.74 30.31 -36.94
C PHE A 26 12.52 29.72 -35.55
N ALA A 27 11.31 29.85 -35.01
CA ALA A 27 10.99 29.42 -33.66
C ALA A 27 9.57 28.86 -33.56
N CYS A 28 9.38 27.89 -32.69
CA CYS A 28 8.07 27.31 -32.38
C CYS A 28 7.91 27.04 -30.89
N ALA A 29 6.67 26.99 -30.41
CA ALA A 29 6.37 26.67 -29.02
C ALA A 29 4.97 26.06 -28.83
N PHE A 30 4.78 25.34 -27.72
CA PHE A 30 3.49 24.82 -27.28
C PHE A 30 2.92 25.69 -26.14
N LEU A 31 1.65 26.09 -26.26
CA LEU A 31 0.88 26.83 -25.26
C LEU A 31 -0.27 25.99 -24.69
N LYS A 32 -0.79 26.37 -23.52
CA LYS A 32 -1.95 25.70 -22.87
C LYS A 32 -1.74 24.19 -22.71
N ASP A 33 -0.68 23.79 -22.00
CA ASP A 33 -0.25 22.37 -21.86
C ASP A 33 -0.05 21.64 -23.22
N GLY A 34 0.08 22.41 -24.30
CA GLY A 34 0.33 21.96 -25.65
C GLY A 34 -0.90 21.66 -26.49
N ASP A 35 -2.04 22.26 -26.20
CA ASP A 35 -3.20 22.22 -27.10
C ASP A 35 -3.04 23.19 -28.28
N ILE A 36 -2.26 24.25 -28.10
CA ILE A 36 -2.00 25.25 -29.15
C ILE A 36 -0.53 25.19 -29.55
N PHE A 37 -0.30 25.05 -30.85
CA PHE A 37 1.04 25.15 -31.44
C PHE A 37 1.25 26.53 -32.05
N VAL A 38 2.32 27.22 -31.64
CA VAL A 38 2.67 28.55 -32.13
C VAL A 38 3.93 28.46 -32.98
N ALA A 39 3.88 29.04 -34.18
CA ALA A 39 5.02 29.17 -35.08
C ALA A 39 5.30 30.65 -35.36
N ALA A 40 6.57 31.04 -35.26
CA ALA A 40 7.06 32.36 -35.66
C ALA A 40 7.54 32.32 -37.11
N VAL A 41 6.86 33.06 -37.99
CA VAL A 41 7.11 33.06 -39.44
C VAL A 41 7.23 34.49 -39.93
N GLY A 42 8.43 34.87 -40.37
CA GLY A 42 8.74 36.26 -40.66
C GLY A 42 8.44 37.15 -39.44
N ASN A 43 7.60 38.16 -39.62
CA ASN A 43 7.16 39.09 -38.56
C ASN A 43 5.82 38.71 -37.90
N ALA A 44 5.29 37.51 -38.16
CA ALA A 44 3.97 37.08 -37.70
C ALA A 44 4.05 35.86 -36.77
N LEU A 45 3.10 35.79 -35.82
CA LEU A 45 2.83 34.56 -35.06
C LEU A 45 1.60 33.86 -35.63
N LEU A 46 1.74 32.57 -35.91
CA LEU A 46 0.68 31.70 -36.38
C LEU A 46 0.31 30.72 -35.26
N LEU A 47 -0.99 30.56 -35.02
CA LEU A 47 -1.54 29.70 -33.97
C LEU A 47 -2.34 28.58 -34.62
N PHE A 48 -1.97 27.34 -34.32
CA PHE A 48 -2.62 26.14 -34.80
C PHE A 48 -3.20 25.34 -33.63
N ASP A 49 -4.30 24.65 -33.89
CA ASP A 49 -4.69 23.52 -33.05
C ASP A 49 -3.61 22.44 -33.19
N THR A 50 -3.18 21.82 -32.10
CA THR A 50 -2.13 20.80 -32.17
C THR A 50 -2.58 19.55 -32.94
N TYR A 51 -3.85 19.19 -32.88
CA TYR A 51 -4.34 17.96 -33.50
C TYR A 51 -4.93 18.15 -34.90
N LYS A 52 -5.15 19.41 -35.32
CA LYS A 52 -5.72 19.75 -36.62
C LYS A 52 -4.81 20.74 -37.34
N SER A 53 -4.77 20.69 -38.67
CA SER A 53 -4.05 21.68 -39.47
C SER A 53 -4.71 23.07 -39.49
N ASP A 54 -5.79 23.26 -38.73
CA ASP A 54 -6.60 24.47 -38.76
C ASP A 54 -5.92 25.59 -37.95
N MET A 55 -5.83 26.77 -38.59
CA MET A 55 -5.36 27.97 -37.92
C MET A 55 -6.47 28.52 -37.02
N LEU A 56 -6.17 28.73 -35.74
CA LEU A 56 -7.16 29.09 -34.72
C LEU A 56 -7.64 30.55 -34.82
N CYS A 57 -6.77 31.44 -35.29
CA CYS A 57 -7.08 32.85 -35.52
C CYS A 57 -6.22 33.41 -36.66
N PRO A 58 -6.57 34.56 -37.27
CA PRO A 58 -5.73 35.19 -38.29
C PRO A 58 -4.30 35.45 -37.79
N PRO A 59 -3.28 35.47 -38.68
CA PRO A 59 -1.89 35.73 -38.31
C PRO A 59 -1.73 37.01 -37.49
N LEU A 60 -1.07 36.93 -36.33
CA LEU A 60 -0.83 38.08 -35.47
C LEU A 60 0.28 38.94 -36.07
N ARG A 61 -0.12 39.96 -36.83
CA ARG A 61 0.78 40.91 -37.52
C ARG A 61 0.74 42.30 -36.89
N GLY A 62 1.83 43.06 -37.07
CA GLY A 62 1.92 44.48 -36.74
C GLY A 62 2.50 44.83 -35.35
N GLN A 63 2.71 43.84 -34.47
CA GLN A 63 3.43 44.05 -33.20
C GLN A 63 4.95 44.03 -33.40
N HIS A 64 5.43 43.13 -34.26
CA HIS A 64 6.82 43.13 -34.72
C HIS A 64 6.92 43.70 -36.14
N LYS A 65 7.98 44.47 -36.39
CA LYS A 65 8.27 45.09 -37.69
C LYS A 65 9.19 44.24 -38.55
N GLU A 66 10.06 43.48 -37.90
CA GLU A 66 11.02 42.57 -38.53
C GLU A 66 10.81 41.13 -38.07
N THR A 67 11.71 40.23 -38.50
CA THR A 67 11.61 38.79 -38.27
C THR A 67 11.71 38.44 -36.78
N ILE A 68 10.80 37.60 -36.32
CA ILE A 68 10.78 37.03 -34.97
C ILE A 68 11.82 35.91 -34.91
N THR A 69 12.79 36.05 -34.01
CA THR A 69 13.97 35.16 -33.91
C THR A 69 13.81 34.07 -32.86
N CYS A 70 13.07 34.34 -31.77
CA CYS A 70 12.92 33.40 -30.67
C CYS A 70 11.53 33.44 -30.04
N LEU A 71 11.13 32.28 -29.49
CA LEU A 71 9.90 32.08 -28.74
C LEU A 71 10.19 31.33 -27.44
N ALA A 72 9.56 31.76 -26.35
CA ALA A 72 9.60 31.06 -25.07
C ALA A 72 8.23 31.06 -24.40
N THR A 73 7.86 29.97 -23.75
CA THR A 73 6.56 29.83 -23.06
C THR A 73 6.75 29.66 -21.56
N SER A 74 5.77 30.13 -20.79
CA SER A 74 5.75 29.89 -19.34
C SER A 74 5.37 28.44 -19.04
N LYS A 75 5.82 27.93 -17.89
CA LYS A 75 5.46 26.57 -17.42
C LYS A 75 3.95 26.37 -17.29
N ASP A 76 3.22 27.42 -16.93
CA ASP A 76 1.75 27.41 -16.82
C ASP A 76 1.04 27.43 -18.20
N GLY A 77 1.79 27.58 -19.30
CA GLY A 77 1.26 27.59 -20.66
C GLY A 77 0.42 28.83 -21.02
N ASN A 78 0.36 29.83 -20.15
CA ASN A 78 -0.51 31.01 -20.30
C ASN A 78 0.21 32.26 -20.83
N LYS A 79 1.55 32.31 -20.78
CA LYS A 79 2.36 33.41 -21.30
C LYS A 79 3.30 32.92 -22.40
N LEU A 80 3.42 33.72 -23.45
CA LEU A 80 4.39 33.54 -24.54
C LEU A 80 5.26 34.80 -24.63
N VAL A 81 6.55 34.63 -24.85
CA VAL A 81 7.48 35.73 -25.12
C VAL A 81 8.02 35.56 -26.53
N SER A 82 7.96 36.63 -27.32
CA SER A 82 8.58 36.69 -28.65
C SER A 82 9.65 37.77 -28.68
N GLY A 83 10.81 37.44 -29.25
CA GLY A 83 11.90 38.39 -29.52
C GLY A 83 12.11 38.57 -31.02
N SER A 84 12.43 39.78 -31.45
CA SER A 84 12.54 40.15 -32.87
C SER A 84 13.83 40.90 -33.20
N GLN A 85 14.19 40.89 -34.49
CA GLN A 85 15.28 41.71 -35.04
C GLN A 85 15.02 43.21 -34.93
N ASP A 86 13.75 43.62 -34.80
CA ASP A 86 13.34 45.01 -34.56
C ASP A 86 13.69 45.55 -33.16
N LYS A 87 14.47 44.76 -32.39
CA LYS A 87 14.97 45.06 -31.05
C LYS A 87 13.90 45.02 -29.95
N THR A 88 12.69 44.57 -30.27
CA THR A 88 11.59 44.47 -29.29
C THR A 88 11.32 43.04 -28.84
N VAL A 89 11.03 42.90 -27.55
CA VAL A 89 10.51 41.70 -26.90
C VAL A 89 9.05 41.96 -26.56
N VAL A 90 8.13 41.08 -26.96
CA VAL A 90 6.72 41.19 -26.62
C VAL A 90 6.31 40.02 -25.74
N VAL A 91 5.63 40.33 -24.62
CA VAL A 91 4.99 39.34 -23.76
C VAL A 91 3.51 39.27 -24.14
N TRP A 92 3.08 38.08 -24.51
CA TRP A 92 1.72 37.76 -24.89
C TRP A 92 1.03 36.98 -23.78
N MET A 93 -0.18 37.39 -23.44
CA MET A 93 -1.05 36.67 -22.51
C MET A 93 -2.13 35.94 -23.30
N TYR A 94 -2.34 34.67 -22.97
CA TYR A 94 -3.42 33.89 -23.54
C TYR A 94 -4.78 34.28 -22.93
N ASN A 95 -5.77 34.56 -23.78
CA ASN A 95 -7.12 34.92 -23.35
C ASN A 95 -8.18 34.06 -24.08
N SER A 96 -8.88 33.21 -23.34
CA SER A 96 -9.87 32.27 -23.91
C SER A 96 -11.21 32.92 -24.31
N LYS A 97 -11.45 34.18 -23.93
CA LYS A 97 -12.75 34.84 -24.11
C LYS A 97 -12.93 35.53 -25.47
N LYS A 98 -11.88 35.66 -26.28
CA LYS A 98 -11.91 36.32 -27.60
C LYS A 98 -11.52 35.33 -28.69
N SER A 99 -12.45 35.03 -29.61
CA SER A 99 -12.22 34.12 -30.74
C SER A 99 -11.21 34.67 -31.76
N ASP A 100 -11.20 35.99 -31.96
CA ASP A 100 -10.47 36.60 -33.08
C ASP A 100 -9.01 36.95 -32.75
N ARG A 101 -8.65 37.00 -31.45
CA ARG A 101 -7.29 37.24 -30.94
C ARG A 101 -7.07 36.46 -29.64
N LEU A 102 -6.52 35.25 -29.75
CA LEU A 102 -6.25 34.36 -28.62
C LEU A 102 -5.05 34.81 -27.76
N LEU A 103 -4.11 35.55 -28.36
CA LEU A 103 -2.97 36.16 -27.67
C LEU A 103 -3.09 37.68 -27.69
N GLU A 104 -3.06 38.29 -26.51
CA GLU A 104 -3.05 39.74 -26.35
C GLU A 104 -1.66 40.20 -25.89
N PRO A 105 -1.07 41.22 -26.53
CA PRO A 105 0.19 41.79 -26.08
C PRO A 105 -0.03 42.52 -24.76
N GLU A 106 0.64 42.06 -23.71
CA GLU A 106 0.54 42.64 -22.36
C GLU A 106 1.53 43.82 -22.22
N LYS A 107 2.80 43.57 -22.55
CA LYS A 107 3.91 44.52 -22.45
C LYS A 107 4.95 44.22 -23.51
N TRP A 108 5.67 45.25 -23.94
CA TRP A 108 6.84 45.10 -24.79
C TRP A 108 8.04 45.89 -24.24
N PHE A 109 9.24 45.37 -24.45
CA PHE A 109 10.50 45.93 -24.00
C PHE A 109 11.47 46.07 -25.18
N SER A 110 12.22 47.15 -25.27
CA SER A 110 13.17 47.38 -26.37
C SER A 110 14.62 47.33 -25.88
N HIS A 111 15.44 46.53 -26.55
CA HIS A 111 16.90 46.50 -26.41
C HIS A 111 17.57 47.53 -27.33
N SER A 112 18.89 47.74 -27.16
CA SER A 112 19.70 48.57 -28.05
C SER A 112 19.98 47.92 -29.41
N ASP A 113 19.94 46.59 -29.46
CA ASP A 113 20.24 45.77 -30.64
C ASP A 113 19.28 44.57 -30.77
N ALA A 114 19.36 43.87 -31.90
CA ALA A 114 18.49 42.76 -32.27
C ALA A 114 18.50 41.63 -31.24
N ILE A 115 17.33 41.14 -30.87
CA ILE A 115 17.19 40.04 -29.91
C ILE A 115 17.42 38.72 -30.64
N GLN A 116 18.19 37.83 -30.02
CA GLN A 116 18.54 36.52 -30.59
C GLN A 116 17.88 35.39 -29.82
N CYS A 117 17.81 35.49 -28.49
CA CYS A 117 17.26 34.44 -27.65
C CYS A 117 16.46 35.00 -26.47
N ALA A 118 15.45 34.26 -26.05
CA ALA A 118 14.66 34.54 -24.87
C ALA A 118 14.29 33.24 -24.17
N ALA A 119 14.21 33.26 -22.83
CA ALA A 119 13.77 32.12 -22.04
C ALA A 119 13.07 32.58 -20.76
N ILE A 120 12.04 31.84 -20.34
CA ILE A 120 11.25 32.14 -19.13
C ILE A 120 11.63 31.16 -18.02
N SER A 121 11.80 31.69 -16.81
CA SER A 121 12.06 30.90 -15.61
C SER A 121 10.88 29.96 -15.32
N PRO A 122 11.13 28.66 -15.08
CA PRO A 122 10.07 27.69 -14.85
C PRO A 122 9.35 27.85 -13.51
N LEU A 123 9.87 28.65 -12.58
CA LEU A 123 9.32 28.79 -11.22
C LEU A 123 8.91 30.22 -10.84
N GLN A 124 9.63 31.24 -11.32
CA GLN A 124 9.48 32.62 -10.79
C GLN A 124 9.01 33.65 -11.84
N GLN A 125 8.58 33.21 -13.03
CA GLN A 125 8.14 34.06 -14.15
C GLN A 125 9.13 35.17 -14.57
N GLN A 126 10.40 35.07 -14.18
CA GLN A 126 11.48 35.91 -14.69
C GLN A 126 11.78 35.59 -16.16
N ILE A 127 12.10 36.60 -16.95
CA ILE A 127 12.42 36.49 -18.37
C ILE A 127 13.88 36.88 -18.56
N PHE A 128 14.63 35.99 -19.23
CA PHE A 128 15.96 36.28 -19.75
C PHE A 128 15.84 36.64 -21.22
N THR A 129 16.49 37.72 -21.63
CA THR A 129 16.54 38.19 -23.03
C THR A 129 17.97 38.56 -23.41
N GLY A 130 18.47 37.98 -24.50
CA GLY A 130 19.82 38.21 -25.02
C GLY A 130 19.81 38.85 -26.40
N SER A 131 20.61 39.90 -26.57
CA SER A 131 20.90 40.60 -27.82
C SER A 131 22.36 40.41 -28.23
N ASN A 132 22.80 41.08 -29.30
CA ASN A 132 24.19 40.99 -29.76
C ASN A 132 25.23 41.56 -28.78
N GLN A 133 24.83 42.51 -27.92
CA GLN A 133 25.78 43.23 -27.04
C GLN A 133 25.28 43.32 -25.59
N GLU A 134 24.06 42.90 -25.31
CA GLU A 134 23.43 43.07 -24.00
C GLU A 134 22.60 41.83 -23.65
N TYR A 135 22.47 41.57 -22.36
CA TYR A 135 21.40 40.73 -21.84
C TYR A 135 20.71 41.42 -20.68
N SER A 136 19.48 41.00 -20.42
CA SER A 136 18.70 41.48 -19.29
C SER A 136 17.89 40.36 -18.67
N LEU A 137 17.70 40.46 -17.35
CA LEU A 137 16.85 39.62 -16.54
C LEU A 137 15.78 40.52 -15.91
N TRP A 138 14.51 40.20 -16.13
CA TRP A 138 13.41 41.06 -15.71
C TRP A 138 12.11 40.30 -15.49
N ILE A 139 11.21 40.90 -14.72
CA ILE A 139 9.85 40.39 -14.48
C ILE A 139 8.85 41.34 -15.14
N PRO A 140 7.85 40.83 -15.90
CA PRO A 140 6.77 41.66 -16.42
C PRO A 140 6.05 42.40 -15.29
N GLY A 141 6.19 43.71 -15.19
CA GLY A 141 5.71 44.45 -14.01
C GLY A 141 6.64 45.55 -13.53
N MET A 142 7.94 45.29 -13.57
CA MET A 142 8.96 46.22 -13.06
C MET A 142 9.12 47.43 -13.99
N SER A 143 9.23 48.63 -13.40
CA SER A 143 9.41 49.88 -14.13
C SER A 143 10.86 50.11 -14.57
N ASN A 144 11.84 49.58 -13.83
CA ASN A 144 13.27 49.69 -14.13
C ASN A 144 13.85 48.30 -14.42
N ILE A 145 14.31 48.08 -15.65
CA ILE A 145 14.97 46.84 -16.10
C ILE A 145 16.45 47.15 -16.30
N GLU A 146 17.31 46.49 -15.53
CA GLU A 146 18.76 46.62 -15.68
C GLU A 146 19.28 45.85 -16.89
N ARG A 147 20.15 46.49 -17.68
CA ARG A 147 20.79 45.91 -18.87
C ARG A 147 22.25 45.72 -18.60
N GLN A 148 22.75 44.51 -18.82
CA GLN A 148 24.15 44.20 -18.66
C GLN A 148 24.83 44.14 -20.03
N LYS A 149 25.95 44.86 -20.16
CA LYS A 149 26.75 44.86 -21.40
C LYS A 149 27.63 43.63 -21.47
N PHE A 150 27.67 43.00 -22.63
CA PHE A 150 28.45 41.80 -22.89
C PHE A 150 29.27 41.96 -24.18
N LYS A 151 30.46 41.35 -24.23
CA LYS A 151 31.47 41.61 -25.27
C LYS A 151 31.19 40.94 -26.61
N GLU A 152 30.37 39.90 -26.64
CA GLU A 152 30.13 39.06 -27.82
C GLU A 152 28.63 38.84 -28.08
N LYS A 153 28.30 38.43 -29.31
CA LYS A 153 26.94 38.09 -29.71
C LYS A 153 26.43 36.86 -28.97
N ILE A 154 25.33 37.03 -28.23
CA ILE A 154 24.58 35.94 -27.58
C ILE A 154 23.65 35.30 -28.62
N ILE A 155 23.65 33.97 -28.69
CA ILE A 155 22.88 33.22 -29.70
C ILE A 155 21.75 32.43 -29.07
N CYS A 156 22.00 31.75 -27.95
CA CYS A 156 21.02 30.90 -27.30
C CYS A 156 21.08 31.03 -25.78
N CYS A 157 19.98 30.65 -25.14
CA CYS A 157 19.85 30.67 -23.68
C CYS A 157 18.93 29.57 -23.19
N ALA A 158 19.12 29.14 -21.94
CA ALA A 158 18.23 28.20 -21.28
C ALA A 158 18.21 28.43 -19.76
N TRP A 159 17.04 28.23 -19.16
CA TRP A 159 16.89 28.18 -17.72
C TRP A 159 17.10 26.76 -17.20
N SER A 160 17.76 26.66 -16.06
CA SER A 160 17.78 25.46 -15.22
C SER A 160 16.36 25.07 -14.78
N ALA A 161 16.12 23.78 -14.58
CA ALA A 161 14.80 23.26 -14.20
C ALA A 161 14.31 23.76 -12.83
N ASP A 162 15.23 24.07 -11.92
CA ASP A 162 15.02 24.70 -10.61
C ASP A 162 14.94 26.24 -10.67
N GLY A 163 15.11 26.81 -11.87
CA GLY A 163 15.08 28.24 -12.12
C GLY A 163 16.13 29.03 -11.33
N GLN A 164 17.18 28.39 -10.80
CA GLN A 164 18.25 29.08 -10.06
C GLN A 164 19.26 29.69 -11.02
N TYR A 165 19.62 28.95 -12.06
CA TYR A 165 20.63 29.35 -13.03
C TYR A 165 20.03 29.64 -14.40
N VAL A 166 20.62 30.62 -15.09
CA VAL A 166 20.46 30.83 -16.53
C VAL A 166 21.78 30.57 -17.19
N SER A 167 21.77 29.86 -18.30
CA SER A 167 22.94 29.75 -19.16
C SER A 167 22.67 30.44 -20.49
N PHE A 168 23.69 31.07 -21.05
CA PHE A 168 23.65 31.58 -22.42
C PHE A 168 24.96 31.30 -23.16
N GLY A 169 24.87 31.17 -24.47
CA GLY A 169 25.97 30.80 -25.36
C GLY A 169 26.27 31.88 -26.38
N THR A 170 27.55 32.03 -26.72
CA THR A 170 28.04 33.06 -27.65
C THR A 170 28.48 32.48 -28.99
N ILE A 171 28.73 33.38 -29.95
CA ILE A 171 29.24 33.03 -31.28
C ILE A 171 30.66 32.44 -31.28
N SER A 172 31.49 32.74 -30.26
CA SER A 172 32.83 32.17 -30.13
C SER A 172 32.84 30.77 -29.50
N GLY A 173 31.67 30.30 -29.05
CA GLY A 173 31.56 29.05 -28.31
C GLY A 173 31.86 29.20 -26.81
N LEU A 174 31.78 30.41 -26.27
CA LEU A 174 31.77 30.66 -24.83
C LEU A 174 30.37 30.36 -24.26
N ILE A 175 30.32 29.64 -23.15
CA ILE A 175 29.10 29.35 -22.40
C ILE A 175 29.23 30.02 -21.04
N VAL A 176 28.26 30.87 -20.71
CA VAL A 176 28.21 31.60 -19.44
C VAL A 176 27.03 31.08 -18.63
N ILE A 177 27.27 30.76 -17.36
CA ILE A 177 26.25 30.41 -16.38
C ILE A 177 26.13 31.57 -15.40
N THR A 178 24.92 32.09 -15.23
CA THR A 178 24.60 33.21 -14.35
C THR A 178 23.55 32.82 -13.31
N ASP A 179 23.59 33.51 -12.17
CA ASP A 179 22.52 33.42 -11.16
C ASP A 179 21.31 34.30 -11.56
N ARG A 180 20.20 34.19 -10.81
CA ARG A 180 18.97 34.98 -10.94
C ARG A 180 19.20 36.49 -10.92
N GLN A 181 20.24 36.95 -10.23
CA GLN A 181 20.61 38.37 -10.15
C GLN A 181 21.47 38.83 -11.33
N ALA A 182 21.52 38.05 -12.42
CA ALA A 182 22.35 38.33 -13.60
C ALA A 182 23.85 38.42 -13.26
N GLN A 183 24.31 37.76 -12.19
CA GLN A 183 25.73 37.70 -11.85
C GLN A 183 26.39 36.49 -12.54
N ASN A 184 27.51 36.72 -13.22
CA ASN A 184 28.28 35.66 -13.86
C ASN A 184 28.91 34.75 -12.81
N LEU A 185 28.47 33.49 -12.78
CA LEU A 185 29.02 32.48 -11.88
C LEU A 185 30.20 31.77 -12.52
N LYS A 186 30.08 31.43 -13.81
CA LYS A 186 31.10 30.66 -14.52
C LYS A 186 31.11 30.90 -16.02
N GLU A 187 32.30 30.92 -16.59
CA GLU A 187 32.57 31.03 -18.03
C GLU A 187 33.31 29.78 -18.50
N ILE A 188 32.84 29.16 -19.59
CA ILE A 188 33.35 27.89 -20.10
C ILE A 188 33.61 28.03 -21.60
N GLN A 189 34.85 27.83 -22.03
CA GLN A 189 35.21 27.86 -23.45
C GLN A 189 35.16 26.45 -24.06
N THR A 190 34.48 26.31 -25.20
CA THR A 190 34.46 25.05 -25.96
C THR A 190 35.77 24.82 -26.72
N GLN A 191 36.24 23.58 -26.79
CA GLN A 191 37.57 23.24 -27.32
C GLN A 191 37.78 23.55 -28.81
N LYS A 192 36.70 23.57 -29.61
CA LYS A 192 36.76 23.81 -31.07
C LYS A 192 36.43 25.26 -31.49
N GLY A 193 36.05 26.14 -30.55
CA GLY A 193 35.76 27.55 -30.84
C GLY A 193 34.62 27.81 -31.83
N GLY A 194 33.70 26.86 -32.02
CA GLY A 194 32.51 27.03 -32.86
C GLY A 194 31.34 27.65 -32.08
N PRO A 195 30.35 28.27 -32.76
CA PRO A 195 29.24 28.92 -32.07
C PRO A 195 28.38 27.94 -31.27
N ALA A 196 28.07 28.32 -30.02
CA ALA A 196 27.11 27.61 -29.18
C ALA A 196 25.70 28.00 -29.62
N TRP A 197 25.10 27.17 -30.49
CA TRP A 197 23.90 27.54 -31.23
C TRP A 197 22.60 27.21 -30.52
N CYS A 198 22.55 26.09 -29.80
CA CYS A 198 21.38 25.69 -29.03
C CYS A 198 21.79 25.11 -27.68
N MET A 199 20.96 25.31 -26.66
CA MET A 199 21.20 24.76 -25.34
C MET A 199 19.90 24.52 -24.59
N GLU A 200 19.92 23.55 -23.69
CA GLU A 200 18.81 23.27 -22.79
C GLU A 200 19.28 22.51 -21.55
N TRP A 201 18.64 22.81 -20.41
CA TRP A 201 18.83 22.05 -19.18
C TRP A 201 17.91 20.84 -19.14
N SER A 202 18.46 19.69 -18.77
CA SER A 202 17.68 18.46 -18.57
C SER A 202 16.72 18.64 -17.38
N PRO A 203 15.46 18.21 -17.48
CA PRO A 203 14.56 18.22 -16.33
C PRO A 203 15.01 17.22 -15.25
N ILE A 204 14.65 17.52 -14.00
CA ILE A 204 14.96 16.68 -12.84
C ILE A 204 13.96 15.51 -12.80
N ASN A 205 14.45 14.29 -12.62
CA ASN A 205 13.64 13.07 -12.53
C ASN A 205 14.06 12.24 -11.31
N SER A 206 13.21 11.31 -10.87
CA SER A 206 13.44 10.39 -9.73
C SER A 206 14.79 9.65 -9.79
N ASP A 207 15.21 9.20 -10.98
CA ASP A 207 16.48 8.50 -11.18
C ASP A 207 17.70 9.45 -11.23
N ASN A 208 17.49 10.76 -11.47
CA ASN A 208 18.54 11.74 -11.73
C ASN A 208 18.28 13.06 -10.99
N GLN A 209 18.89 13.22 -9.81
CA GLN A 209 18.67 14.35 -8.90
C GLN A 209 19.31 15.68 -9.33
N GLN A 210 20.17 15.67 -10.36
CA GLN A 210 20.87 16.87 -10.84
C GLN A 210 20.46 17.22 -12.28
N SER A 211 20.26 18.52 -12.52
CA SER A 211 19.98 19.08 -13.84
C SER A 211 21.30 19.29 -14.59
N GLN A 212 21.41 18.75 -15.81
CA GLN A 212 22.60 18.84 -16.65
C GLN A 212 22.33 19.78 -17.83
N LEU A 213 23.28 20.66 -18.13
CA LEU A 213 23.20 21.55 -19.29
C LEU A 213 23.72 20.82 -20.52
N THR A 214 22.89 20.69 -21.55
CA THR A 214 23.30 20.18 -22.86
C THR A 214 23.42 21.32 -23.85
N VAL A 215 24.56 21.42 -24.53
CA VAL A 215 24.87 22.48 -25.49
C VAL A 215 25.26 21.90 -26.84
N GLY A 216 24.53 22.30 -27.87
CA GLY A 216 24.85 22.03 -29.27
C GLY A 216 25.76 23.12 -29.84
N VAL A 217 26.92 22.71 -30.31
CA VAL A 217 27.95 23.59 -30.87
C VAL A 217 28.13 23.22 -32.33
N TRP A 218 28.11 24.22 -33.22
CA TRP A 218 28.46 23.98 -34.63
C TRP A 218 29.89 23.44 -34.72
N MET A 219 30.20 22.69 -35.78
CA MET A 219 31.29 21.70 -35.83
C MET A 219 30.86 20.34 -35.27
N ASN A 220 29.60 19.94 -35.51
CA ASN A 220 29.12 18.58 -35.31
C ASN A 220 29.29 18.07 -33.87
N SER A 221 29.01 18.93 -32.87
CA SER A 221 29.39 18.66 -31.48
C SER A 221 28.25 18.89 -30.49
N LEU A 222 28.11 17.96 -29.55
CA LEU A 222 27.26 18.12 -28.37
C LEU A 222 28.13 18.01 -27.10
N TYR A 223 27.98 19.00 -26.23
CA TYR A 223 28.65 19.05 -24.93
C TYR A 223 27.62 18.96 -23.81
N GLN A 224 28.02 18.35 -22.70
CA GLN A 224 27.20 18.24 -21.49
C GLN A 224 27.98 18.77 -20.30
N PHE A 225 27.34 19.60 -19.49
CA PHE A 225 27.95 20.22 -18.32
C PHE A 225 27.06 20.01 -17.09
N ASP A 226 27.69 19.87 -15.93
CA ASP A 226 27.02 19.92 -14.64
C ASP A 226 26.64 21.36 -14.27
N GLN A 227 25.79 21.54 -13.25
CA GLN A 227 25.45 22.84 -12.66
C GLN A 227 26.69 23.65 -12.27
N ASN A 228 27.75 22.96 -11.85
CA ASN A 228 29.04 23.55 -11.51
C ASN A 228 29.90 23.91 -12.74
N GLY A 229 29.40 23.72 -13.96
CA GLY A 229 30.12 23.97 -15.22
C GLY A 229 31.28 23.02 -15.48
N GLN A 230 31.25 21.81 -14.91
CA GLN A 230 32.20 20.74 -15.23
C GLN A 230 31.65 19.88 -16.37
N GLN A 231 32.48 19.55 -17.36
CA GLN A 231 32.05 18.70 -18.47
C GLN A 231 31.76 17.27 -18.00
N ILE A 232 30.58 16.75 -18.37
CA ILE A 232 30.11 15.40 -18.09
C ILE A 232 30.41 14.53 -19.31
N GLY A 233 31.24 13.50 -19.13
CA GLY A 233 31.60 12.58 -20.19
C GLY A 233 32.43 13.21 -21.32
N ALA A 234 32.62 12.44 -22.39
CA ALA A 234 33.33 12.89 -23.58
C ALA A 234 32.40 13.72 -24.49
N ARG A 235 33.02 14.58 -25.31
CA ARG A 235 32.32 15.28 -26.39
C ARG A 235 31.64 14.27 -27.32
N ILE A 236 30.38 14.52 -27.66
CA ILE A 236 29.60 13.65 -28.53
C ILE A 236 29.64 14.25 -29.94
N GLU A 237 30.14 13.47 -30.90
CA GLU A 237 30.17 13.88 -32.31
C GLU A 237 28.85 13.50 -32.98
N LEU A 238 28.16 14.51 -33.52
CA LEU A 238 26.92 14.34 -34.27
C LEU A 238 27.23 14.24 -35.77
N PRO A 239 26.41 13.56 -36.59
CA PRO A 239 26.61 13.53 -38.03
C PRO A 239 26.21 14.84 -38.73
N PHE A 240 25.79 15.86 -37.98
CA PHE A 240 25.23 17.12 -38.47
C PHE A 240 25.39 18.23 -37.42
N ASP A 241 25.16 19.49 -37.81
CA ASP A 241 25.19 20.62 -36.88
C ASP A 241 23.83 20.80 -36.19
N PRO A 242 23.78 20.80 -34.85
CA PRO A 242 22.53 20.91 -34.11
C PRO A 242 21.98 22.34 -34.13
N LEU A 243 20.73 22.50 -34.55
CA LEU A 243 20.02 23.79 -34.62
C LEU A 243 19.13 24.04 -33.40
N HIS A 244 18.48 23.00 -32.87
CA HIS A 244 17.66 23.13 -31.67
C HIS A 244 17.62 21.81 -30.88
N ILE A 245 17.58 21.91 -29.55
CA ILE A 245 17.52 20.78 -28.60
C ILE A 245 16.26 20.94 -27.76
N ASN A 246 15.51 19.85 -27.58
CA ASN A 246 14.37 19.82 -26.66
C ASN A 246 14.26 18.50 -25.89
N PHE A 247 14.25 18.55 -24.56
CA PHE A 247 14.05 17.40 -23.67
C PHE A 247 12.58 17.01 -23.57
N GLN A 248 12.32 15.70 -23.52
CA GLN A 248 11.03 15.17 -23.13
C GLN A 248 10.78 15.44 -21.63
N HIS A 249 9.51 15.49 -21.23
CA HIS A 249 9.09 15.78 -19.85
C HIS A 249 9.74 14.87 -18.78
N ASN A 250 10.08 13.62 -19.11
CA ASN A 250 10.75 12.69 -18.19
C ASN A 250 12.27 12.89 -18.09
N GLY A 251 12.88 13.70 -18.97
CA GLY A 251 14.31 13.98 -19.00
C GLY A 251 15.20 12.86 -19.52
N GLU A 252 14.63 11.73 -19.94
CA GLU A 252 15.40 10.57 -20.43
C GLU A 252 15.77 10.71 -21.92
N TYR A 253 15.02 11.51 -22.67
CA TYR A 253 15.17 11.67 -24.11
C TYR A 253 15.23 13.14 -24.50
N MET A 254 15.97 13.42 -25.57
CA MET A 254 16.04 14.73 -26.21
C MET A 254 15.87 14.61 -27.72
N ALA A 255 15.07 15.49 -28.30
CA ALA A 255 14.97 15.67 -29.74
C ALA A 255 15.96 16.74 -30.19
N ILE A 256 16.73 16.44 -31.23
CA ILE A 256 17.71 17.35 -31.83
C ILE A 256 17.37 17.53 -33.30
N SER A 257 17.16 18.77 -33.74
CA SER A 257 17.02 19.15 -35.14
C SER A 257 18.33 19.70 -35.70
N GLY A 258 18.52 19.64 -37.01
CA GLY A 258 19.77 20.06 -37.63
C GLY A 258 19.70 20.45 -39.10
N ASN A 259 20.87 20.77 -39.66
CA ASN A 259 21.07 21.09 -41.08
C ASN A 259 20.95 19.88 -42.02
N ASN A 260 20.90 18.66 -41.47
CA ASN A 260 20.68 17.43 -42.22
C ASN A 260 19.21 17.17 -42.56
N SER A 261 18.37 18.20 -42.45
CA SER A 261 16.91 18.16 -42.66
C SER A 261 16.18 17.08 -41.85
N LYS A 262 16.73 16.65 -40.70
CA LYS A 262 16.15 15.59 -39.87
C LYS A 262 15.94 16.05 -38.43
N VAL A 263 14.91 15.50 -37.80
CA VAL A 263 14.76 15.50 -36.33
C VAL A 263 15.10 14.12 -35.81
N ASN A 264 16.09 14.05 -34.94
CA ASN A 264 16.60 12.80 -34.37
C ASN A 264 16.36 12.76 -32.86
N LEU A 265 15.95 11.61 -32.35
CA LEU A 265 15.78 11.36 -30.92
C LEU A 265 17.05 10.72 -30.35
N TYR A 266 17.55 11.30 -29.26
CA TYR A 266 18.71 10.84 -28.51
C TYR A 266 18.34 10.53 -27.06
N THR A 267 19.11 9.64 -26.42
CA THR A 267 19.08 9.48 -24.97
C THR A 267 19.66 10.70 -24.28
N ARG A 268 19.40 10.86 -22.98
CA ARG A 268 20.04 11.89 -22.14
C ARG A 268 21.58 11.84 -22.20
N GLU A 269 22.19 10.66 -22.34
CA GLU A 269 23.64 10.49 -22.51
C GLU A 269 24.15 10.81 -23.94
N GLY A 270 23.27 11.21 -24.85
CA GLY A 270 23.56 11.50 -26.26
C GLY A 270 23.76 10.28 -27.16
N GLY A 271 23.21 9.13 -26.77
CA GLY A 271 23.11 7.95 -27.63
C GLY A 271 21.96 8.10 -28.63
N PHE A 272 22.22 7.88 -29.93
CA PHE A 272 21.20 7.93 -30.97
C PHE A 272 20.16 6.81 -30.82
N LEU A 273 18.87 7.13 -30.98
CA LEU A 273 17.76 6.17 -30.87
C LEU A 273 17.02 5.95 -32.18
N PHE A 274 16.45 7.03 -32.73
CA PHE A 274 15.49 6.95 -33.83
C PHE A 274 15.40 8.28 -34.57
N GLU A 275 15.17 8.20 -35.89
CA GLU A 275 14.89 9.36 -36.74
C GLU A 275 13.38 9.62 -36.74
N VAL A 276 12.98 10.79 -36.23
CA VAL A 276 11.57 11.18 -36.09
C VAL A 276 11.01 11.60 -37.45
N CYS A 277 11.63 12.60 -38.09
CA CYS A 277 11.20 13.11 -39.39
C CYS A 277 12.40 13.43 -40.30
N GLN A 278 12.14 13.41 -41.61
CA GLN A 278 13.05 13.87 -42.66
C GLN A 278 12.33 14.85 -43.58
N GLN A 279 12.94 16.00 -43.84
CA GLN A 279 12.41 17.09 -44.64
C GLN A 279 13.33 17.44 -45.81
N GLN A 280 12.86 18.36 -46.67
CA GLN A 280 13.61 18.81 -47.84
C GLN A 280 14.73 19.81 -47.48
N ASP A 281 14.51 20.64 -46.46
CA ASP A 281 15.44 21.70 -46.05
C ASP A 281 15.71 21.69 -44.53
N TRP A 282 16.55 22.60 -44.04
CA TRP A 282 16.99 22.66 -42.64
C TRP A 282 15.82 22.85 -41.67
N ILE A 283 15.95 22.25 -40.48
CA ILE A 283 14.93 22.31 -39.44
C ILE A 283 15.44 23.21 -38.31
N TRP A 284 14.96 24.45 -38.29
CA TRP A 284 15.41 25.49 -37.37
C TRP A 284 15.00 25.23 -35.92
N CYS A 285 13.78 24.77 -35.70
CA CYS A 285 13.23 24.60 -34.36
C CYS A 285 12.48 23.27 -34.20
N THR A 286 12.56 22.71 -32.99
CA THR A 286 11.81 21.51 -32.60
C THR A 286 11.35 21.62 -31.16
N LYS A 287 10.07 21.34 -30.88
CA LYS A 287 9.53 21.28 -29.52
C LYS A 287 8.72 20.01 -29.33
N ILE A 288 8.83 19.42 -28.15
CA ILE A 288 8.05 18.26 -27.72
C ILE A 288 6.89 18.79 -26.86
N LYS A 289 5.67 18.31 -27.14
CA LYS A 289 4.49 18.65 -26.33
C LYS A 289 4.68 18.13 -24.89
N PRO A 290 4.46 18.96 -23.85
CA PRO A 290 4.51 18.50 -22.46
C PRO A 290 3.60 17.29 -22.22
N LYS A 291 4.09 16.29 -21.46
CA LYS A 291 3.35 15.06 -21.09
C LYS A 291 2.82 14.21 -22.26
N SER A 292 3.23 14.48 -23.50
CA SER A 292 2.79 13.78 -24.71
C SER A 292 3.98 13.26 -25.52
N THR A 293 3.68 12.54 -26.60
CA THR A 293 4.64 12.02 -27.58
C THR A 293 4.63 12.81 -28.90
N LEU A 294 3.95 13.95 -28.92
CA LEU A 294 3.92 14.85 -30.09
C LEU A 294 5.17 15.72 -30.18
N ILE A 295 5.69 15.86 -31.38
CA ILE A 295 6.83 16.70 -31.74
C ILE A 295 6.41 17.64 -32.85
N GLY A 296 6.55 18.94 -32.61
CA GLY A 296 6.34 19.98 -33.62
C GLY A 296 7.68 20.54 -34.09
N CYS A 297 7.85 20.72 -35.40
CA CYS A 297 9.07 21.31 -35.97
C CYS A 297 8.75 22.32 -37.08
N GLY A 298 9.65 23.29 -37.24
CA GLY A 298 9.61 24.33 -38.27
C GLY A 298 10.84 24.28 -39.17
N THR A 299 10.62 24.44 -40.48
CA THR A 299 11.67 24.32 -41.51
C THR A 299 12.06 25.66 -42.13
N ASN A 300 13.16 25.66 -42.87
CA ASN A 300 13.66 26.79 -43.62
C ASN A 300 12.78 27.16 -44.84
N ASP A 301 12.15 26.18 -45.49
CA ASP A 301 11.24 26.39 -46.62
C ASP A 301 9.82 26.82 -46.21
N GLY A 302 9.55 26.96 -44.91
CA GLY A 302 8.29 27.47 -44.37
C GLY A 302 7.24 26.40 -44.07
N GLN A 303 7.66 25.15 -43.87
CA GLN A 303 6.78 24.06 -43.46
C GLN A 303 6.70 23.96 -41.93
N ILE A 304 5.49 23.70 -41.45
CA ILE A 304 5.18 23.38 -40.07
C ILE A 304 4.63 21.96 -40.02
N ILE A 305 5.22 21.15 -39.15
CA ILE A 305 4.94 19.71 -39.12
C ILE A 305 4.73 19.28 -37.68
N ILE A 306 3.66 18.51 -37.44
CA ILE A 306 3.41 17.86 -36.17
C ILE A 306 3.43 16.34 -36.37
N GLN A 307 4.27 15.66 -35.60
CA GLN A 307 4.41 14.22 -35.63
C GLN A 307 4.12 13.58 -34.27
N GLU A 308 3.50 12.41 -34.30
CA GLU A 308 3.24 11.57 -33.15
C GLU A 308 4.23 10.41 -33.10
N LEU A 309 4.92 10.25 -31.96
CA LEU A 309 5.73 9.06 -31.72
C LEU A 309 4.85 7.93 -31.19
N ILE A 310 4.77 6.84 -31.96
CA ILE A 310 4.06 5.62 -31.63
C ILE A 310 5.07 4.56 -31.19
N SER A 311 4.94 4.10 -29.95
CA SER A 311 5.80 3.08 -29.37
C SER A 311 5.13 1.71 -29.47
N ASP A 312 5.70 0.80 -30.27
CA ASP A 312 5.23 -0.59 -30.31
C ASP A 312 5.41 -1.26 -28.93
N THR A 313 4.45 -2.11 -28.55
CA THR A 313 4.60 -2.95 -27.37
C THR A 313 5.65 -4.04 -27.63
N VAL A 314 6.70 -4.03 -26.84
CA VAL A 314 7.81 -4.98 -26.94
C VAL A 314 7.78 -5.85 -25.70
N ILE A 315 7.28 -7.07 -25.87
CA ILE A 315 7.09 -8.04 -24.80
C ILE A 315 7.68 -9.39 -25.19
N GLY A 316 8.09 -10.15 -24.17
CA GLY A 316 8.47 -11.55 -24.28
C GLY A 316 7.96 -12.29 -23.06
N LEU A 317 7.56 -13.54 -23.25
CA LEU A 317 7.04 -14.37 -22.18
C LEU A 317 7.63 -15.76 -22.29
N TYR A 318 8.07 -16.28 -21.15
CA TYR A 318 8.39 -17.70 -21.02
C TYR A 318 7.99 -18.14 -19.62
N ASN A 319 7.01 -19.04 -19.56
CA ASN A 319 6.38 -19.52 -18.34
C ASN A 319 5.90 -18.37 -17.43
N ASP A 320 6.53 -18.20 -16.26
CA ASP A 320 6.21 -17.18 -15.27
C ASP A 320 7.07 -15.91 -15.39
N LYS A 321 8.03 -15.87 -16.33
CA LYS A 321 8.89 -14.70 -16.53
C LYS A 321 8.39 -13.87 -17.71
N PHE A 322 8.03 -12.63 -17.40
CA PHE A 322 7.61 -11.64 -18.37
C PHE A 322 8.73 -10.62 -18.57
N ILE A 323 9.09 -10.33 -19.81
CA ILE A 323 10.03 -9.27 -20.16
C ILE A 323 9.31 -8.21 -20.98
N SER A 324 9.48 -6.95 -20.61
CA SER A 324 8.93 -5.82 -21.36
C SER A 324 9.95 -4.71 -21.49
N ARG A 325 9.81 -3.94 -22.57
CA ARG A 325 10.53 -2.68 -22.72
C ARG A 325 9.87 -1.60 -21.88
N GLU A 326 10.66 -0.96 -21.03
CA GLU A 326 10.28 0.25 -20.30
C GLU A 326 11.22 1.36 -20.74
N GLN A 327 10.74 2.62 -20.81
CA GLN A 327 11.55 3.76 -21.23
C GLN A 327 12.47 3.40 -22.41
N LEU A 328 11.96 2.99 -23.58
CA LEU A 328 12.64 2.70 -24.87
C LEU A 328 13.98 1.89 -24.92
N THR A 329 14.92 2.12 -24.01
CA THR A 329 16.24 1.50 -23.87
C THR A 329 16.32 0.41 -22.80
N ASP A 330 15.37 0.36 -21.88
CA ASP A 330 15.45 -0.55 -20.74
C ASP A 330 14.57 -1.79 -20.96
N ALA A 331 15.10 -2.95 -20.60
CA ALA A 331 14.36 -4.21 -20.62
C ALA A 331 14.17 -4.69 -19.17
N ILE A 332 12.90 -4.82 -18.76
CA ILE A 332 12.53 -5.21 -17.40
C ILE A 332 11.99 -6.63 -17.43
N ILE A 333 12.57 -7.48 -16.61
CA ILE A 333 12.10 -8.84 -16.37
C ILE A 333 11.34 -8.85 -15.05
N VAL A 334 10.12 -9.36 -15.10
CA VAL A 334 9.26 -9.59 -13.94
C VAL A 334 9.01 -11.08 -13.82
N SER A 335 9.40 -11.66 -12.69
CA SER A 335 8.94 -13.00 -12.32
C SER A 335 7.56 -12.88 -11.72
N MET A 336 6.52 -13.31 -12.43
CA MET A 336 5.13 -13.18 -11.99
C MET A 336 4.80 -14.12 -10.82
N ASN A 337 5.57 -15.20 -10.63
CA ASN A 337 5.37 -16.10 -9.50
C ASN A 337 5.96 -15.55 -8.19
N SER A 338 7.18 -14.99 -8.24
CA SER A 338 7.89 -14.43 -7.07
C SER A 338 7.75 -12.91 -6.91
N ASN A 339 7.08 -12.25 -7.86
CA ASN A 339 6.93 -10.78 -7.97
C ASN A 339 8.26 -9.99 -7.96
N GLN A 340 9.37 -10.64 -8.30
CA GLN A 340 10.68 -10.02 -8.38
C GLN A 340 10.87 -9.30 -9.72
N LYS A 341 11.61 -8.19 -9.70
CA LYS A 341 11.90 -7.40 -10.90
C LYS A 341 13.39 -7.21 -11.09
N ALA A 342 13.85 -7.37 -12.33
CA ALA A 342 15.22 -7.11 -12.74
C ALA A 342 15.23 -6.13 -13.93
N ARG A 343 16.05 -5.08 -13.87
CA ARG A 343 16.18 -4.08 -14.94
C ARG A 343 17.51 -4.26 -15.67
N ILE A 344 17.46 -4.33 -17.00
CA ILE A 344 18.62 -4.36 -17.89
C ILE A 344 18.67 -3.04 -18.66
N LYS A 345 19.69 -2.22 -18.39
CA LYS A 345 19.93 -0.95 -19.10
C LYS A 345 20.73 -1.22 -20.37
N CYS A 346 20.11 -1.09 -21.54
CA CYS A 346 20.79 -1.39 -22.80
C CYS A 346 21.46 -0.18 -23.47
N LYS A 347 21.14 1.05 -23.05
CA LYS A 347 21.64 2.32 -23.60
C LYS A 347 21.33 2.60 -25.08
N GLU A 348 20.70 1.66 -25.77
CA GLU A 348 20.27 1.75 -27.17
C GLU A 348 18.78 1.36 -27.26
N LEU A 349 18.10 1.76 -28.34
CA LEU A 349 16.69 1.44 -28.55
C LEU A 349 16.46 -0.08 -28.59
N VAL A 350 15.69 -0.58 -27.62
CA VAL A 350 15.24 -1.97 -27.57
C VAL A 350 14.13 -2.14 -28.61
N LYS A 351 14.39 -2.93 -29.66
CA LYS A 351 13.46 -3.22 -30.74
C LYS A 351 12.59 -4.44 -30.44
N LYS A 352 13.20 -5.53 -29.98
CA LYS A 352 12.54 -6.80 -29.64
C LYS A 352 13.22 -7.43 -28.43
N VAL A 353 12.46 -8.20 -27.67
CA VAL A 353 12.95 -8.95 -26.51
C VAL A 353 12.46 -10.39 -26.61
N ALA A 354 13.26 -11.32 -26.14
CA ALA A 354 12.89 -12.71 -26.01
C ALA A 354 13.49 -13.28 -24.73
N ILE A 355 12.76 -14.18 -24.08
CA ILE A 355 13.19 -14.84 -22.86
C ILE A 355 12.98 -16.34 -23.02
N PHE A 356 13.94 -17.13 -22.53
CA PHE A 356 13.84 -18.58 -22.53
C PHE A 356 14.67 -19.15 -21.39
N LYS A 357 13.99 -19.85 -20.46
CA LYS A 357 14.59 -20.38 -19.22
C LYS A 357 15.30 -19.29 -18.40
N GLU A 358 16.63 -19.30 -18.38
CA GLU A 358 17.48 -18.35 -17.64
C GLU A 358 18.11 -17.29 -18.55
N LYS A 359 17.93 -17.40 -19.86
CA LYS A 359 18.53 -16.53 -20.85
C LYS A 359 17.52 -15.50 -21.34
N VAL A 360 18.03 -14.31 -21.62
CA VAL A 360 17.29 -13.20 -22.18
C VAL A 360 18.05 -12.70 -23.38
N ALA A 361 17.38 -12.49 -24.51
CA ALA A 361 17.94 -11.84 -25.68
C ALA A 361 17.21 -10.51 -25.88
N VAL A 362 18.00 -9.46 -26.07
CA VAL A 362 17.51 -8.11 -26.34
C VAL A 362 18.11 -7.68 -27.67
N LEU A 363 17.25 -7.36 -28.64
CA LEU A 363 17.66 -6.76 -29.91
C LEU A 363 17.68 -5.24 -29.73
N CYS A 364 18.88 -4.67 -29.68
CA CYS A 364 19.12 -3.23 -29.52
C CYS A 364 19.76 -2.68 -30.80
N GLY A 365 19.10 -1.78 -31.52
CA GLY A 365 19.65 -1.23 -32.77
C GLY A 365 19.94 -2.30 -33.83
N ILE A 366 21.24 -2.64 -34.00
CA ILE A 366 21.76 -3.71 -34.88
C ILE A 366 22.46 -4.84 -34.10
N LYS A 367 22.41 -4.79 -32.77
CA LYS A 367 23.11 -5.70 -31.86
C LYS A 367 22.10 -6.61 -31.18
N VAL A 368 22.45 -7.90 -31.10
CA VAL A 368 21.73 -8.86 -30.27
C VAL A 368 22.55 -9.07 -29.00
N LEU A 369 22.00 -8.63 -27.87
CA LEU A 369 22.60 -8.77 -26.54
C LEU A 369 21.95 -9.94 -25.82
N ILE A 370 22.75 -10.92 -25.42
CA ILE A 370 22.27 -12.10 -24.70
C ILE A 370 22.74 -12.01 -23.25
N TYR A 371 21.81 -12.10 -22.32
CA TYR A 371 22.01 -12.09 -20.88
C TYR A 371 21.66 -13.45 -20.30
N THR A 372 22.27 -13.79 -19.17
CA THR A 372 21.94 -14.99 -18.39
C THR A 372 21.71 -14.59 -16.93
N CYS A 373 20.69 -15.18 -16.32
CA CYS A 373 20.38 -15.01 -14.92
C CYS A 373 21.50 -15.64 -14.06
N VAL A 374 22.04 -14.87 -13.13
CA VAL A 374 22.99 -15.37 -12.13
C VAL A 374 22.26 -15.38 -10.80
N ILE A 375 21.84 -16.57 -10.37
CA ILE A 375 21.24 -16.76 -9.05
C ILE A 375 22.41 -16.84 -8.07
N LYS A 376 22.55 -15.82 -7.20
CA LYS A 376 23.38 -15.93 -6.00
C LYS A 376 22.47 -16.28 -4.82
N GLY A 377 23.01 -16.93 -3.80
CA GLY A 377 22.29 -17.60 -2.70
C GLY A 377 21.36 -16.75 -1.81
N ASP A 378 21.01 -15.53 -2.21
CA ASP A 378 19.92 -14.73 -1.65
C ASP A 378 19.01 -14.30 -2.80
N ASP A 379 17.69 -14.39 -2.62
CA ASP A 379 16.59 -14.34 -3.59
C ASP A 379 16.48 -13.09 -4.53
N TYR A 380 17.56 -12.57 -5.12
CA TYR A 380 17.49 -11.48 -6.10
C TYR A 380 17.85 -11.94 -7.52
N MET A 381 16.92 -11.75 -8.45
CA MET A 381 17.15 -12.03 -9.87
C MET A 381 18.06 -10.98 -10.49
N LYS A 382 19.29 -11.37 -10.87
CA LYS A 382 20.24 -10.48 -11.57
C LYS A 382 20.67 -11.09 -12.90
N TYR A 383 20.68 -10.26 -13.95
CA TYR A 383 21.13 -10.66 -15.29
C TYR A 383 22.53 -10.13 -15.58
N LYS A 384 23.41 -10.99 -16.07
CA LYS A 384 24.74 -10.60 -16.58
C LYS A 384 24.80 -10.83 -18.07
N GLN A 385 25.48 -9.95 -18.79
CA GLN A 385 25.70 -10.12 -20.22
C GLN A 385 26.56 -11.36 -20.47
N PHE A 386 26.06 -12.28 -21.27
CA PHE A 386 26.69 -13.54 -21.64
C PHE A 386 27.41 -13.43 -22.99
N LYS A 387 26.71 -12.99 -24.03
CA LYS A 387 27.24 -12.83 -25.40
C LYS A 387 26.65 -11.61 -26.09
N LYS A 388 27.34 -11.11 -27.11
CA LYS A 388 26.85 -10.07 -28.01
C LYS A 388 27.33 -10.35 -29.44
N PHE A 389 26.48 -10.09 -30.42
CA PHE A 389 26.88 -10.04 -31.82
C PHE A 389 26.11 -8.93 -32.55
N ALA A 390 26.70 -8.40 -33.62
CA ALA A 390 26.09 -7.34 -34.43
C ALA A 390 25.67 -7.91 -35.77
N LYS A 391 24.39 -7.81 -36.10
CA LYS A 391 23.83 -8.23 -37.39
C LYS A 391 22.63 -7.36 -37.69
N ARG A 392 22.60 -6.74 -38.87
CA ARG A 392 21.39 -6.05 -39.35
C ARG A 392 20.36 -7.12 -39.67
N VAL A 393 19.35 -7.22 -38.83
CA VAL A 393 18.26 -8.17 -39.02
C VAL A 393 16.95 -7.43 -38.80
N ASP A 394 16.18 -7.33 -39.88
CA ASP A 394 14.78 -6.91 -39.80
C ASP A 394 13.95 -8.15 -39.49
N CYS A 395 13.20 -8.10 -38.41
CA CYS A 395 12.49 -9.27 -37.88
C CYS A 395 11.09 -8.91 -37.41
N ASP A 396 10.11 -9.66 -37.88
CA ASP A 396 8.74 -9.63 -37.38
C ASP A 396 8.67 -10.41 -36.06
N HIS A 397 9.32 -11.58 -36.06
CA HIS A 397 9.35 -12.53 -34.94
C HIS A 397 10.77 -12.66 -34.40
N PHE A 398 10.91 -12.57 -33.08
CA PHE A 398 12.18 -12.69 -32.37
C PHE A 398 11.99 -13.61 -31.17
N GLN A 399 12.62 -14.79 -31.20
CA GLN A 399 12.46 -15.82 -30.18
C GLN A 399 13.82 -16.35 -29.72
N LEU A 400 13.86 -16.91 -28.51
CA LEU A 400 15.07 -17.44 -27.91
C LEU A 400 14.92 -18.93 -27.60
N SER A 401 16.01 -19.67 -27.76
CA SER A 401 16.13 -21.08 -27.41
C SER A 401 17.34 -21.28 -26.49
N SER A 402 17.61 -22.52 -26.08
CA SER A 402 18.74 -22.86 -25.21
C SER A 402 20.11 -22.45 -25.79
N SER A 403 20.29 -22.55 -27.11
CA SER A 403 21.57 -22.26 -27.79
C SER A 403 21.48 -21.26 -28.93
N ASN A 404 20.28 -20.97 -29.42
CA ASN A 404 20.07 -20.23 -30.66
C ASN A 404 19.08 -19.06 -30.46
N VAL A 405 19.27 -17.99 -31.23
CA VAL A 405 18.31 -16.90 -31.42
C VAL A 405 17.57 -17.16 -32.73
N LEU A 406 16.25 -17.23 -32.67
CA LEU A 406 15.39 -17.47 -33.82
C LEU A 406 14.82 -16.14 -34.31
N ILE A 407 15.00 -15.88 -35.59
CA ILE A 407 14.57 -14.66 -36.24
C ILE A 407 13.69 -15.03 -37.43
N GLY A 408 12.42 -14.61 -37.38
CA GLY A 408 11.45 -14.82 -38.44
C GLY A 408 11.08 -13.50 -39.13
N GLY A 409 10.98 -13.54 -40.46
CA GLY A 409 10.53 -12.42 -41.27
C GLY A 409 10.00 -12.90 -42.61
N GLY A 410 8.82 -12.39 -43.01
CA GLY A 410 8.12 -12.86 -44.20
C GLY A 410 7.96 -14.39 -44.20
N GLN A 411 8.46 -15.07 -45.25
CA GLN A 411 8.34 -16.53 -45.43
C GLN A 411 9.49 -17.36 -44.82
N LYS A 412 10.47 -16.72 -44.15
CA LYS A 412 11.69 -17.39 -43.67
C LYS A 412 11.84 -17.32 -42.16
N LEU A 413 12.30 -18.41 -41.56
CA LEU A 413 12.73 -18.50 -40.17
C LEU A 413 14.20 -18.90 -40.13
N ILE A 414 15.04 -18.15 -39.42
CA ILE A 414 16.49 -18.35 -39.37
C ILE A 414 16.91 -18.56 -37.91
N ALA A 415 17.74 -19.58 -37.65
CA ALA A 415 18.38 -19.80 -36.37
C ALA A 415 19.83 -19.34 -36.40
N PHE A 416 20.18 -18.39 -35.53
CA PHE A 416 21.56 -17.98 -35.28
C PHE A 416 22.07 -18.58 -33.98
N ASN A 417 23.30 -19.08 -33.97
CA ASN A 417 23.97 -19.41 -32.72
C ASN A 417 24.29 -18.12 -31.93
N PHE A 418 24.69 -18.25 -30.66
CA PHE A 418 25.04 -17.09 -29.82
C PHE A 418 26.34 -16.36 -30.22
N ASN A 419 27.11 -16.90 -31.17
CA ASN A 419 28.27 -16.22 -31.75
C ASN A 419 27.89 -15.37 -32.98
N GLY A 420 26.68 -15.54 -33.52
CA GLY A 420 26.17 -14.80 -34.68
C GLY A 420 26.23 -15.56 -36.02
N ASP A 421 26.70 -16.81 -36.01
CA ASP A 421 26.73 -17.66 -37.19
C ASP A 421 25.34 -18.22 -37.47
N MET A 422 25.01 -18.37 -38.75
CA MET A 422 23.75 -18.97 -39.16
C MET A 422 23.85 -20.48 -39.03
N ASP A 423 23.05 -21.06 -38.13
CA ASP A 423 22.97 -22.51 -38.01
C ASP A 423 22.08 -23.09 -39.11
N ARG A 424 20.86 -22.55 -39.25
CA ARG A 424 19.82 -23.09 -40.16
C ARG A 424 18.84 -22.03 -40.62
N THR A 425 18.18 -22.30 -41.75
CA THR A 425 17.06 -21.52 -42.30
C THR A 425 15.95 -22.46 -42.76
N TRP A 426 14.70 -22.10 -42.46
CA TRP A 426 13.50 -22.77 -42.94
C TRP A 426 12.67 -21.79 -43.77
N SER A 427 12.06 -22.28 -44.85
CA SER A 427 11.20 -21.48 -45.73
C SER A 427 9.80 -22.11 -45.78
N PHE A 428 8.77 -21.27 -45.79
CA PHE A 428 7.37 -21.67 -45.77
C PHE A 428 6.61 -21.16 -46.99
N GLU A 429 5.46 -21.77 -47.29
CA GLU A 429 4.63 -21.42 -48.45
C GLU A 429 3.95 -20.04 -48.36
N ALA A 430 3.81 -19.51 -47.16
CA ALA A 430 3.18 -18.22 -46.87
C ALA A 430 3.94 -17.49 -45.76
N PRO A 431 3.74 -16.17 -45.58
CA PRO A 431 4.37 -15.43 -44.51
C PRO A 431 4.04 -15.99 -43.13
N ILE A 432 5.00 -15.89 -42.23
CA ILE A 432 4.90 -16.37 -40.86
C ILE A 432 4.10 -15.35 -40.05
N SER A 433 2.96 -15.77 -39.50
CA SER A 433 2.12 -14.92 -38.66
C SER A 433 2.44 -15.08 -37.17
N PHE A 434 2.92 -16.24 -36.74
CA PHE A 434 3.18 -16.52 -35.32
C PHE A 434 4.32 -17.54 -35.14
N VAL A 435 5.20 -17.31 -34.15
CA VAL A 435 6.27 -18.24 -33.76
C VAL A 435 6.34 -18.36 -32.24
N SER A 436 6.34 -19.59 -31.71
CA SER A 436 6.57 -19.85 -30.28
C SER A 436 7.51 -21.03 -30.05
N VAL A 437 8.36 -20.92 -29.02
CA VAL A 437 9.29 -21.99 -28.61
C VAL A 437 8.70 -22.72 -27.41
N GLN A 438 8.37 -24.00 -27.57
CA GLN A 438 7.67 -24.85 -26.60
C GLN A 438 8.64 -25.72 -25.76
N GLY A 439 9.94 -25.41 -25.81
CA GLY A 439 11.00 -26.11 -25.09
C GLY A 439 11.27 -27.55 -25.57
N GLY A 440 12.15 -28.24 -24.86
CA GLY A 440 12.64 -29.58 -25.21
C GLY A 440 14.09 -29.79 -24.73
N PRO A 441 14.71 -30.93 -25.09
CA PRO A 441 16.15 -31.14 -24.91
C PRO A 441 16.93 -30.03 -25.62
N PRO A 442 18.04 -29.52 -25.04
CA PRO A 442 18.81 -28.45 -25.64
C PRO A 442 19.26 -28.83 -27.06
N LYS A 443 19.20 -27.87 -28.00
CA LYS A 443 19.39 -28.06 -29.47
C LYS A 443 18.33 -28.89 -30.21
N ARG A 444 17.42 -29.57 -29.51
CA ARG A 444 16.26 -30.29 -30.08
C ARG A 444 14.94 -29.73 -29.53
N GLU A 445 14.88 -28.42 -29.42
CA GLU A 445 13.70 -27.73 -28.89
C GLU A 445 12.62 -27.64 -29.97
N LEU A 446 11.36 -27.72 -29.53
CA LEU A 446 10.22 -27.63 -30.42
C LEU A 446 9.82 -26.18 -30.62
N VAL A 447 9.63 -25.80 -31.87
CA VAL A 447 9.14 -24.50 -32.34
C VAL A 447 7.83 -24.72 -33.08
N LEU A 448 6.82 -23.93 -32.76
CA LEU A 448 5.55 -23.87 -33.48
C LEU A 448 5.56 -22.66 -34.40
N VAL A 449 5.12 -22.87 -35.63
CA VAL A 449 5.02 -21.83 -36.66
C VAL A 449 3.59 -21.82 -37.21
N GLY A 450 2.93 -20.67 -37.11
CA GLY A 450 1.66 -20.39 -37.76
C GLY A 450 1.87 -19.49 -38.97
N LEU A 451 1.15 -19.77 -40.05
CA LEU A 451 1.21 -19.00 -41.30
C LEU A 451 -0.05 -18.17 -41.54
N GLU A 452 0.06 -17.18 -42.41
CA GLU A 452 -1.08 -16.35 -42.85
C GLU A 452 -2.13 -17.13 -43.66
N ASN A 453 -1.73 -18.20 -44.34
CA ASN A 453 -2.65 -19.10 -45.05
C ASN A 453 -3.30 -20.16 -44.13
N GLY A 454 -3.11 -20.04 -42.82
CA GLY A 454 -3.67 -20.95 -41.81
C GLY A 454 -2.91 -22.26 -41.60
N GLY A 455 -1.76 -22.47 -42.27
CA GLY A 455 -0.90 -23.62 -42.04
C GLY A 455 -0.22 -23.59 -40.66
N ILE A 456 -0.22 -24.73 -39.95
CA ILE A 456 0.45 -24.89 -38.65
C ILE A 456 1.54 -25.96 -38.76
N TYR A 457 2.76 -25.58 -38.40
CA TYR A 457 3.94 -26.42 -38.50
C TYR A 457 4.62 -26.63 -37.14
N LYS A 458 5.00 -27.89 -36.85
CA LYS A 458 5.91 -28.28 -35.78
C LYS A 458 7.32 -28.40 -36.35
N LEU A 459 8.28 -27.77 -35.70
CA LEU A 459 9.67 -27.73 -36.14
C LEU A 459 10.59 -28.05 -34.96
N PHE A 460 11.51 -28.98 -35.15
CA PHE A 460 12.57 -29.25 -34.18
C PHE A 460 13.87 -28.60 -34.67
N LEU A 461 14.60 -27.93 -33.80
CA LEU A 461 15.80 -27.17 -34.19
C LEU A 461 16.93 -28.00 -34.82
N ASP A 462 16.97 -29.30 -34.53
CA ASP A 462 17.91 -30.28 -35.10
C ASP A 462 17.48 -30.78 -36.49
N ASN A 463 16.20 -30.60 -36.84
CA ASN A 463 15.60 -31.11 -38.07
C ASN A 463 15.42 -29.99 -39.11
N SER A 464 15.76 -30.32 -40.36
CA SER A 464 15.63 -29.41 -41.50
C SER A 464 14.21 -29.34 -42.06
N PHE A 465 13.37 -30.34 -41.80
CA PHE A 465 12.02 -30.42 -42.38
C PHE A 465 10.93 -30.06 -41.35
N PRO A 466 10.14 -28.99 -41.58
CA PRO A 466 8.99 -28.69 -40.74
C PRO A 466 7.86 -29.69 -41.01
N ILE A 467 7.16 -30.12 -39.95
CA ILE A 467 6.06 -31.08 -40.03
C ILE A 467 4.74 -30.32 -39.92
N GLN A 468 3.90 -30.36 -40.97
CA GLN A 468 2.58 -29.76 -40.92
C GLN A 468 1.64 -30.60 -40.03
N VAL A 469 1.06 -29.97 -39.01
CA VAL A 469 0.16 -30.64 -38.06
C VAL A 469 -1.29 -30.51 -38.48
N HIS A 470 -1.69 -29.28 -38.81
CA HIS A 470 -3.06 -28.91 -39.12
C HIS A 470 -3.09 -27.70 -40.07
N LYS A 471 -4.21 -27.47 -40.76
CA LYS A 471 -4.42 -26.32 -41.64
C LYS A 471 -5.82 -25.77 -41.45
N VAL A 472 -5.90 -24.47 -41.19
CA VAL A 472 -7.16 -23.70 -41.10
C VAL A 472 -7.27 -22.81 -42.34
N ASN A 473 -8.46 -22.30 -42.64
CA ASN A 473 -8.71 -21.45 -43.81
C ASN A 473 -8.42 -19.95 -43.57
N THR A 474 -7.95 -19.57 -42.39
CA THR A 474 -7.73 -18.19 -41.95
C THR A 474 -6.36 -18.05 -41.31
N GLN A 475 -5.81 -16.82 -41.28
CA GLN A 475 -4.51 -16.53 -40.67
C GLN A 475 -4.47 -16.97 -39.20
N ILE A 476 -3.34 -17.53 -38.77
CA ILE A 476 -3.14 -17.90 -37.36
C ILE A 476 -2.70 -16.68 -36.55
N LYS A 477 -3.41 -16.37 -35.46
CA LYS A 477 -3.05 -15.28 -34.52
C LYS A 477 -2.21 -15.79 -33.35
N TYR A 478 -2.56 -16.94 -32.78
CA TYR A 478 -1.90 -17.46 -31.58
C TYR A 478 -1.89 -18.99 -31.58
N LEU A 479 -0.79 -19.58 -31.10
CA LEU A 479 -0.62 -21.03 -30.94
C LEU A 479 0.04 -21.36 -29.61
N THR A 480 -0.52 -22.35 -28.92
CA THR A 480 0.08 -22.90 -27.71
C THR A 480 -0.23 -24.40 -27.58
N MET A 481 0.58 -25.11 -26.80
CA MET A 481 0.40 -26.55 -26.58
C MET A 481 0.37 -26.91 -25.11
N SER A 482 -0.19 -28.08 -24.81
CA SER A 482 -0.15 -28.67 -23.48
C SER A 482 1.27 -29.08 -23.08
N GLN A 483 1.48 -29.29 -21.77
CA GLN A 483 2.74 -29.72 -21.18
C GLN A 483 3.30 -31.00 -21.81
N THR A 484 2.44 -32.02 -22.05
CA THR A 484 2.86 -33.28 -22.70
C THR A 484 2.91 -33.18 -24.23
N LYS A 485 2.56 -32.01 -24.78
CA LYS A 485 2.56 -31.68 -26.21
C LYS A 485 1.56 -32.49 -27.03
N ARG A 486 0.56 -33.09 -26.37
CA ARG A 486 -0.53 -33.84 -27.02
C ARG A 486 -1.65 -32.95 -27.51
N LYS A 487 -1.94 -31.84 -26.83
CA LYS A 487 -3.04 -30.93 -27.18
C LYS A 487 -2.49 -29.62 -27.73
N LEU A 488 -3.12 -29.10 -28.77
CA LEU A 488 -2.81 -27.81 -29.41
C LEU A 488 -4.03 -26.91 -29.30
N ALA A 489 -3.84 -25.69 -28.82
CA ALA A 489 -4.82 -24.62 -28.88
C ALA A 489 -4.38 -23.61 -29.94
N LEU A 490 -5.31 -23.25 -30.83
CA LEU A 490 -5.09 -22.24 -31.87
C LEU A 490 -6.18 -21.18 -31.81
N ILE A 491 -5.79 -19.93 -32.04
CA ILE A 491 -6.69 -18.82 -32.28
C ILE A 491 -6.52 -18.36 -33.72
N ASP A 492 -7.61 -18.38 -34.47
CA ASP A 492 -7.64 -18.00 -35.88
C ASP A 492 -7.82 -16.48 -36.08
N GLY A 493 -7.79 -16.01 -37.33
CA GLY A 493 -7.91 -14.60 -37.70
C GLY A 493 -9.25 -13.99 -37.27
N ASN A 494 -10.30 -14.81 -37.17
CA ASN A 494 -11.65 -14.42 -36.75
C ASN A 494 -11.83 -14.49 -35.23
N SER A 495 -10.75 -14.70 -34.47
CA SER A 495 -10.76 -14.84 -33.01
C SER A 495 -11.58 -16.04 -32.54
N ASN A 496 -11.56 -17.14 -33.29
CA ASN A 496 -12.10 -18.44 -32.86
C ASN A 496 -10.99 -19.28 -32.25
N LEU A 497 -11.25 -19.78 -31.04
CA LEU A 497 -10.41 -20.76 -30.36
C LEU A 497 -10.81 -22.16 -30.81
N GLN A 498 -9.83 -22.97 -31.20
CA GLN A 498 -9.99 -24.42 -31.37
C GLN A 498 -8.91 -25.15 -30.57
N VAL A 499 -9.33 -26.15 -29.78
CA VAL A 499 -8.42 -27.05 -29.07
C VAL A 499 -8.50 -28.43 -29.69
N LEU A 500 -7.38 -28.96 -30.13
CA LEU A 500 -7.28 -30.22 -30.86
C LEU A 500 -6.26 -31.17 -30.26
N ASP A 501 -6.49 -32.47 -30.41
CA ASP A 501 -5.49 -33.49 -30.13
C ASP A 501 -4.57 -33.62 -31.35
N THR A 502 -3.26 -33.55 -31.11
CA THR A 502 -2.25 -33.55 -32.17
C THR A 502 -2.02 -34.92 -32.79
N ILE A 503 -2.43 -36.01 -32.13
CA ILE A 503 -2.30 -37.38 -32.63
C ILE A 503 -3.54 -37.73 -33.46
N THR A 504 -4.73 -37.61 -32.86
CA THR A 504 -6.00 -37.98 -33.54
C THR A 504 -6.47 -36.91 -34.52
N LYS A 505 -6.00 -35.66 -34.37
CA LYS A 505 -6.44 -34.47 -35.11
C LYS A 505 -7.92 -34.11 -34.89
N GLU A 506 -8.54 -34.66 -33.86
CA GLU A 506 -9.91 -34.34 -33.48
C GLU A 506 -9.97 -33.03 -32.69
N VAL A 507 -11.03 -32.23 -32.93
CA VAL A 507 -11.30 -31.00 -32.19
C VAL A 507 -12.01 -31.36 -30.90
N LEU A 508 -11.36 -31.09 -29.76
CA LEU A 508 -11.88 -31.35 -28.42
C LEU A 508 -12.97 -30.35 -28.03
N PHE A 509 -12.74 -29.06 -28.29
CA PHE A 509 -13.76 -28.02 -28.17
C PHE A 509 -13.35 -26.74 -28.93
N GLY A 510 -14.31 -25.83 -29.14
CA GLY A 510 -14.06 -24.51 -29.69
C GLY A 510 -14.97 -23.43 -29.11
N GLU A 511 -14.50 -22.19 -29.15
CA GLU A 511 -15.16 -20.99 -28.59
C GLU A 511 -14.94 -19.78 -29.52
N MET A 512 -15.86 -18.83 -29.50
CA MET A 512 -15.80 -17.63 -30.35
C MET A 512 -15.38 -16.39 -29.56
N SER A 513 -14.83 -15.39 -30.25
CA SER A 513 -14.44 -14.10 -29.66
C SER A 513 -13.36 -14.21 -28.58
N VAL A 514 -12.39 -15.11 -28.78
CA VAL A 514 -11.26 -15.33 -27.86
C VAL A 514 -10.05 -14.52 -28.30
N GLU A 515 -9.44 -13.82 -27.35
CA GLU A 515 -8.28 -12.96 -27.57
C GLU A 515 -6.97 -13.55 -27.01
N GLY A 516 -7.07 -14.36 -25.95
CA GLY A 516 -5.91 -15.01 -25.32
C GLY A 516 -6.24 -16.40 -24.80
N VAL A 517 -5.26 -17.30 -24.81
CA VAL A 517 -5.41 -18.69 -24.33
C VAL A 517 -4.11 -19.22 -23.76
N ALA A 518 -4.17 -19.97 -22.67
CA ALA A 518 -3.04 -20.67 -22.08
C ALA A 518 -3.46 -21.99 -21.44
N PHE A 519 -2.67 -23.05 -21.65
CA PHE A 519 -2.76 -24.28 -20.88
C PHE A 519 -2.09 -24.12 -19.52
N ASN A 520 -2.60 -24.83 -18.52
CA ASN A 520 -1.93 -24.92 -17.24
C ASN A 520 -0.65 -25.77 -17.35
N GLU A 521 0.46 -25.26 -16.81
CA GLU A 521 1.75 -25.95 -16.85
C GLU A 521 1.84 -27.19 -15.95
N GLU A 522 1.00 -27.31 -14.93
CA GLU A 522 1.02 -28.41 -13.95
C GLU A 522 -0.08 -29.45 -14.21
N PHE A 523 -1.17 -29.05 -14.85
CA PHE A 523 -2.30 -29.93 -15.15
C PHE A 523 -2.80 -29.79 -16.59
N GLU A 524 -2.54 -30.81 -17.41
CA GLU A 524 -2.75 -30.77 -18.87
C GLU A 524 -4.19 -30.45 -19.32
N ASP A 525 -5.19 -30.92 -18.57
CA ASP A 525 -6.60 -30.81 -18.99
C ASP A 525 -7.23 -29.46 -18.63
N LEU A 526 -6.49 -28.59 -17.95
CA LEU A 526 -6.96 -27.30 -17.48
C LEU A 526 -6.44 -26.19 -18.40
N ILE A 527 -7.36 -25.42 -18.97
CA ILE A 527 -7.09 -24.34 -19.91
C ILE A 527 -7.82 -23.07 -19.48
N ALA A 528 -7.18 -21.93 -19.69
CA ALA A 528 -7.76 -20.62 -19.46
C ALA A 528 -7.76 -19.82 -20.76
N TYR A 529 -8.83 -19.07 -21.01
CA TYR A 529 -8.95 -18.19 -22.16
C TYR A 529 -9.74 -16.94 -21.84
N SER A 530 -9.46 -15.83 -22.52
CA SER A 530 -10.13 -14.54 -22.34
C SER A 530 -10.82 -14.07 -23.62
N GLY A 531 -11.94 -13.38 -23.46
CA GLY A 531 -12.66 -12.75 -24.56
C GLY A 531 -13.75 -11.79 -24.07
N LYS A 532 -13.91 -10.63 -24.72
CA LYS A 532 -14.94 -9.63 -24.38
C LYS A 532 -14.95 -9.19 -22.90
N GLY A 533 -13.77 -9.09 -22.27
CA GLY A 533 -13.63 -8.73 -20.84
C GLY A 533 -14.07 -9.82 -19.86
N LEU A 534 -14.20 -11.06 -20.32
CA LEU A 534 -14.46 -12.24 -19.50
C LEU A 534 -13.25 -13.17 -19.52
N LEU A 535 -12.92 -13.72 -18.36
CA LEU A 535 -11.99 -14.83 -18.17
C LEU A 535 -12.78 -16.12 -18.06
N PHE A 536 -12.38 -17.13 -18.82
CA PHE A 536 -12.94 -18.47 -18.80
C PHE A 536 -11.89 -19.49 -18.35
N ILE A 537 -12.30 -20.40 -17.47
CA ILE A 537 -11.46 -21.47 -16.95
C ILE A 537 -12.20 -22.78 -17.18
N LYS A 538 -11.59 -23.67 -17.96
CA LYS A 538 -12.21 -24.91 -18.40
C LYS A 538 -11.28 -26.09 -18.15
N CYS A 539 -11.81 -27.10 -17.48
CA CYS A 539 -11.28 -28.45 -17.65
C CYS A 539 -11.91 -29.02 -18.92
N ILE A 540 -11.12 -29.57 -19.84
CA ILE A 540 -11.59 -30.01 -21.17
C ILE A 540 -12.82 -30.92 -21.09
N ALA A 541 -12.89 -31.79 -20.08
CA ALA A 541 -14.00 -32.72 -19.86
C ALA A 541 -15.29 -32.07 -19.33
N PHE A 542 -15.29 -30.77 -18.99
CA PHE A 542 -16.37 -30.09 -18.28
C PHE A 542 -16.71 -28.73 -18.91
N GLN A 543 -17.85 -28.15 -18.50
CA GLN A 543 -18.22 -26.79 -18.89
C GLN A 543 -17.30 -25.74 -18.24
N ALA A 544 -17.07 -24.64 -18.96
CA ALA A 544 -16.23 -23.52 -18.54
C ALA A 544 -16.88 -22.71 -17.42
N LEU A 545 -16.06 -22.29 -16.45
CA LEU A 545 -16.41 -21.28 -15.45
C LEU A 545 -16.00 -19.90 -15.98
N ASN A 546 -16.81 -18.87 -15.75
CA ASN A 546 -16.52 -17.51 -16.21
C ASN A 546 -16.43 -16.49 -15.07
N GLN A 547 -15.63 -15.45 -15.28
CA GLN A 547 -15.46 -14.34 -14.35
C GLN A 547 -15.22 -13.04 -15.13
N LYS A 548 -15.79 -11.92 -14.68
CA LYS A 548 -15.56 -10.60 -15.30
C LYS A 548 -14.20 -10.05 -14.88
N ILE A 549 -13.24 -10.08 -15.81
CA ILE A 549 -11.89 -9.58 -15.59
C ILE A 549 -11.35 -9.01 -16.90
N ASN A 550 -10.80 -7.81 -16.85
CA ASN A 550 -10.18 -7.16 -17.99
C ASN A 550 -8.73 -7.65 -18.18
N GLY A 551 -8.33 -7.86 -19.43
CA GLY A 551 -6.99 -8.28 -19.81
C GLY A 551 -6.96 -9.64 -20.51
N ASN A 552 -5.93 -9.84 -21.33
CA ASN A 552 -5.76 -11.04 -22.14
C ASN A 552 -4.92 -12.10 -21.44
N VAL A 553 -5.38 -13.36 -21.47
CA VAL A 553 -4.66 -14.50 -20.88
C VAL A 553 -3.37 -14.73 -21.65
N ILE A 554 -2.26 -14.61 -20.94
CA ILE A 554 -0.92 -14.84 -21.48
C ILE A 554 -0.26 -16.11 -20.91
N GLY A 555 -0.64 -16.56 -19.72
CA GLY A 555 -0.06 -17.75 -19.10
C GLY A 555 -0.89 -18.29 -17.94
N PHE A 556 -0.66 -19.56 -17.60
CA PHE A 556 -1.38 -20.26 -16.54
C PHE A 556 -0.47 -21.30 -15.85
N LYS A 557 -0.20 -21.11 -14.55
CA LYS A 557 0.66 -21.99 -13.76
C LYS A 557 0.10 -22.19 -12.36
N GLY A 558 -0.09 -23.45 -11.95
CA GLY A 558 -0.69 -23.77 -10.65
C GLY A 558 -2.11 -23.18 -10.54
N CYS A 559 -2.37 -22.41 -9.49
CA CYS A 559 -3.60 -21.63 -9.31
C CYS A 559 -3.55 -20.19 -9.88
N LYS A 560 -2.42 -19.77 -10.46
CA LYS A 560 -2.19 -18.39 -10.93
C LYS A 560 -2.40 -18.27 -12.43
N ILE A 561 -3.26 -17.34 -12.83
CA ILE A 561 -3.43 -16.91 -14.23
C ILE A 561 -2.75 -15.55 -14.41
N PHE A 562 -2.00 -15.43 -15.50
CA PHE A 562 -1.32 -14.20 -15.88
C PHE A 562 -2.10 -13.52 -17.00
N LEU A 563 -2.51 -12.27 -16.75
CA LEU A 563 -3.23 -11.42 -17.69
C LEU A 563 -2.37 -10.24 -18.14
N PHE A 564 -2.60 -9.74 -19.35
CA PHE A 564 -1.94 -8.56 -19.88
C PHE A 564 -2.95 -7.63 -20.56
N ASP A 565 -2.97 -6.37 -20.12
CA ASP A 565 -3.89 -5.32 -20.59
C ASP A 565 -3.15 -4.26 -21.43
N GLY A 566 -2.05 -4.62 -22.09
CA GLY A 566 -1.26 -3.72 -22.94
C GLY A 566 -0.20 -2.89 -22.22
N SER A 567 -0.34 -2.66 -20.91
CA SER A 567 0.61 -1.86 -20.12
C SER A 567 1.48 -2.70 -19.17
N LYS A 568 0.86 -3.45 -18.27
CA LYS A 568 1.53 -4.24 -17.22
C LYS A 568 0.89 -5.62 -17.07
N PRO A 569 1.68 -6.66 -16.72
CA PRO A 569 1.15 -7.97 -16.40
C PRO A 569 0.44 -7.95 -15.04
N GLN A 570 -0.69 -8.65 -14.94
CA GLN A 570 -1.45 -8.86 -13.71
C GLN A 570 -1.49 -10.36 -13.39
N THR A 571 -1.48 -10.71 -12.10
CA THR A 571 -1.56 -12.11 -11.64
C THR A 571 -2.82 -12.30 -10.82
N ILE A 572 -3.61 -13.32 -11.14
CA ILE A 572 -4.87 -13.64 -10.48
C ILE A 572 -4.80 -15.06 -9.93
N VAL A 573 -5.16 -15.23 -8.67
CA VAL A 573 -5.23 -16.54 -8.01
C VAL A 573 -6.66 -17.04 -8.08
N ILE A 574 -6.87 -18.24 -8.62
CA ILE A 574 -8.19 -18.87 -8.71
C ILE A 574 -8.27 -20.09 -7.79
N GLN A 575 -9.37 -20.17 -7.03
CA GLN A 575 -9.73 -21.34 -6.25
C GLN A 575 -10.30 -22.44 -7.15
N GLN A 576 -9.77 -23.66 -7.05
CA GLN A 576 -10.12 -24.78 -7.94
C GLN A 576 -11.19 -25.73 -7.37
N THR A 577 -11.87 -25.36 -6.28
CA THR A 577 -12.85 -26.21 -5.58
C THR A 577 -13.94 -26.74 -6.51
N ALA A 578 -14.53 -25.88 -7.36
CA ALA A 578 -15.59 -26.27 -8.28
C ALA A 578 -15.13 -27.30 -9.34
N ASN A 579 -13.87 -27.21 -9.79
CA ASN A 579 -13.32 -28.17 -10.75
C ASN A 579 -13.01 -29.51 -10.07
N MET A 580 -12.54 -29.48 -8.82
CA MET A 580 -12.28 -30.68 -8.02
C MET A 580 -13.58 -31.46 -7.72
N GLN A 581 -14.66 -30.78 -7.33
CA GLN A 581 -15.97 -31.41 -7.07
C GLN A 581 -16.52 -32.16 -8.29
N LYS A 582 -16.35 -31.62 -9.50
CA LYS A 582 -16.75 -32.30 -10.75
C LYS A 582 -16.01 -33.62 -10.99
N TYR A 583 -14.75 -33.73 -10.57
CA TYR A 583 -14.01 -35.01 -10.64
C TYR A 583 -14.44 -35.98 -9.53
N LEU A 584 -14.76 -35.46 -8.34
CA LEU A 584 -15.34 -36.27 -7.25
C LEU A 584 -16.67 -36.90 -7.63
N GLU A 585 -17.57 -36.17 -8.30
CA GLU A 585 -18.86 -36.72 -8.78
C GLU A 585 -18.67 -37.91 -9.73
N LYS A 586 -17.59 -37.91 -10.51
CA LYS A 586 -17.20 -39.02 -11.40
C LYS A 586 -16.41 -40.13 -10.70
N LYS A 587 -16.14 -39.99 -9.40
CA LYS A 587 -15.27 -40.88 -8.59
C LYS A 587 -13.84 -41.00 -9.15
N ASP A 588 -13.35 -39.97 -9.85
CA ASP A 588 -11.97 -39.91 -10.33
C ASP A 588 -11.09 -39.19 -9.29
N PHE A 589 -10.69 -39.95 -8.28
CA PHE A 589 -9.94 -39.43 -7.14
C PHE A 589 -8.52 -38.98 -7.50
N GLN A 590 -7.90 -39.58 -8.53
CA GLN A 590 -6.54 -39.24 -8.94
C GLN A 590 -6.47 -37.84 -9.54
N ASN A 591 -7.39 -37.50 -10.45
CA ASN A 591 -7.45 -36.17 -11.04
C ASN A 591 -7.99 -35.12 -10.07
N ALA A 592 -8.92 -35.49 -9.18
CA ALA A 592 -9.36 -34.63 -8.09
C ALA A 592 -8.19 -34.24 -7.16
N LEU A 593 -7.33 -35.18 -6.78
CA LEU A 593 -6.14 -34.90 -5.97
C LEU A 593 -5.15 -33.98 -6.69
N LYS A 594 -4.89 -34.22 -7.98
CA LYS A 594 -3.99 -33.36 -8.77
C LYS A 594 -4.47 -31.92 -8.81
N ILE A 595 -5.77 -31.67 -9.00
CA ILE A 595 -6.35 -30.32 -8.99
C ILE A 595 -6.35 -29.72 -7.59
N ALA A 596 -6.67 -30.53 -6.57
CA ALA A 596 -6.61 -30.10 -5.17
C ALA A 596 -5.19 -29.60 -4.79
N CYS A 597 -4.16 -30.23 -5.35
CA CYS A 597 -2.78 -29.82 -5.15
C CYS A 597 -2.43 -28.43 -5.71
N LEU A 598 -3.16 -27.94 -6.73
CA LEU A 598 -2.91 -26.65 -7.40
C LEU A 598 -3.34 -25.46 -6.56
N GLY A 599 -4.39 -25.59 -5.75
CA GLY A 599 -4.94 -24.49 -4.95
C GLY A 599 -6.40 -24.68 -4.61
N VAL A 600 -6.66 -25.37 -3.51
CA VAL A 600 -7.97 -25.68 -2.93
C VAL A 600 -7.87 -25.51 -1.41
N THR A 601 -9.00 -25.27 -0.73
CA THR A 601 -9.01 -25.06 0.73
C THR A 601 -8.64 -26.34 1.48
N GLU A 602 -8.13 -26.20 2.71
CA GLU A 602 -7.82 -27.33 3.59
C GLU A 602 -9.06 -28.20 3.88
N GLN A 603 -10.23 -27.57 4.03
CA GLN A 603 -11.50 -28.26 4.24
C GLN A 603 -11.89 -29.15 3.05
N ASP A 604 -11.70 -28.63 1.83
CA ASP A 604 -12.00 -29.36 0.60
C ASP A 604 -11.03 -30.54 0.37
N ILE A 605 -9.74 -30.39 0.73
CA ILE A 605 -8.76 -31.49 0.69
C ILE A 605 -9.12 -32.58 1.70
N ARG A 606 -9.57 -32.19 2.91
CA ARG A 606 -10.07 -33.12 3.92
C ARG A 606 -11.32 -33.87 3.43
N ALA A 607 -12.26 -33.18 2.79
CA ALA A 607 -13.45 -33.79 2.19
C ALA A 607 -13.07 -34.82 1.12
N LEU A 608 -12.14 -34.49 0.22
CA LEU A 608 -11.59 -35.43 -0.76
C LEU A 608 -10.94 -36.65 -0.10
N GLY A 609 -10.16 -36.46 0.97
CA GLY A 609 -9.53 -37.53 1.72
C GLY A 609 -10.53 -38.48 2.37
N ILE A 610 -11.64 -37.96 2.88
CA ILE A 610 -12.74 -38.73 3.47
C ILE A 610 -13.47 -39.55 2.41
N GLU A 611 -13.85 -38.95 1.27
CA GLU A 611 -14.53 -39.66 0.19
C GLU A 611 -13.66 -40.77 -0.41
N ALA A 612 -12.34 -40.51 -0.56
CA ALA A 612 -11.38 -41.52 -0.97
C ALA A 612 -11.27 -42.68 0.05
N LEU A 613 -11.30 -42.37 1.36
CA LEU A 613 -11.25 -43.38 2.42
C LEU A 613 -12.49 -44.29 2.40
N ILE A 614 -13.68 -43.71 2.24
CA ILE A 614 -14.96 -44.46 2.14
C ILE A 614 -14.97 -45.36 0.89
N ALA A 615 -14.35 -44.89 -0.20
CA ALA A 615 -14.19 -45.67 -1.42
C ALA A 615 -13.10 -46.76 -1.34
N GLY A 616 -12.31 -46.81 -0.25
CA GLY A 616 -11.21 -47.77 -0.08
C GLY A 616 -9.90 -47.38 -0.77
N GLU A 617 -9.75 -46.12 -1.21
CA GLU A 617 -8.54 -45.60 -1.87
C GLU A 617 -7.54 -45.04 -0.84
N PHE A 618 -6.89 -45.95 -0.10
CA PHE A 618 -6.02 -45.63 1.05
C PHE A 618 -4.83 -44.72 0.70
N ASP A 619 -4.23 -44.88 -0.49
CA ASP A 619 -3.07 -44.09 -0.92
C ASP A 619 -3.42 -42.62 -1.16
N ILE A 620 -4.59 -42.35 -1.76
CA ILE A 620 -5.06 -41.00 -2.04
C ILE A 620 -5.49 -40.33 -0.74
N ALA A 621 -6.26 -41.05 0.09
CA ALA A 621 -6.67 -40.59 1.41
C ALA A 621 -5.45 -40.20 2.28
N ARG A 622 -4.40 -41.04 2.29
CA ARG A 622 -3.14 -40.77 3.00
C ARG A 622 -2.49 -39.46 2.54
N ARG A 623 -2.40 -39.24 1.22
CA ARG A 623 -1.79 -38.02 0.68
C ARG A 623 -2.59 -36.77 1.07
N CYS A 624 -3.91 -36.85 1.09
CA CYS A 624 -4.79 -35.77 1.57
C CYS A 624 -4.57 -35.47 3.05
N PHE A 625 -4.61 -36.50 3.92
CA PHE A 625 -4.48 -36.30 5.37
C PHE A 625 -3.07 -35.90 5.81
N LEU A 626 -2.01 -36.38 5.13
CA LEU A 626 -0.64 -35.92 5.38
C LEU A 626 -0.48 -34.44 5.03
N ARG A 627 -1.07 -34.00 3.92
CA ARG A 627 -1.05 -32.59 3.51
C ARG A 627 -1.80 -31.71 4.49
N ASN A 628 -2.94 -32.18 5.00
CA ASN A 628 -3.75 -31.47 5.99
C ASN A 628 -3.25 -31.63 7.44
N LYS A 629 -2.24 -32.47 7.68
CA LYS A 629 -1.71 -32.86 9.00
C LYS A 629 -2.78 -33.45 9.94
N ASP A 630 -3.76 -34.18 9.39
CA ASP A 630 -4.82 -34.84 10.16
C ASP A 630 -4.35 -36.21 10.70
N TYR A 631 -3.61 -36.20 11.81
CA TYR A 631 -3.00 -37.40 12.40
C TYR A 631 -4.02 -38.50 12.80
N GLN A 632 -5.25 -38.13 13.15
CA GLN A 632 -6.31 -39.08 13.54
C GLN A 632 -6.69 -40.03 12.41
N TYR A 633 -6.87 -39.50 11.20
CA TYR A 633 -7.19 -40.31 10.03
C TYR A 633 -5.98 -41.12 9.54
N ILE A 634 -4.75 -40.65 9.79
CA ILE A 634 -3.52 -41.39 9.49
C ILE A 634 -3.37 -42.62 10.41
N ASP A 635 -3.65 -42.48 11.70
CA ASP A 635 -3.68 -43.61 12.64
C ASP A 635 -4.75 -44.65 12.25
N LEU A 636 -5.95 -44.17 11.86
CA LEU A 636 -7.01 -45.03 11.35
C LEU A 636 -6.58 -45.79 10.09
N LEU A 637 -5.94 -45.11 9.13
CA LEU A 637 -5.38 -45.73 7.94
C LEU A 637 -4.36 -46.84 8.29
N GLN A 638 -3.44 -46.59 9.23
CA GLN A 638 -2.45 -47.58 9.66
C GLN A 638 -3.08 -48.83 10.33
N LYS A 639 -4.18 -48.66 11.05
CA LYS A 639 -4.92 -49.76 11.69
C LYS A 639 -5.53 -50.73 10.67
N TYR A 640 -6.03 -50.20 9.55
CA TYR A 640 -6.77 -50.99 8.55
C TYR A 640 -5.94 -51.42 7.34
N GLU A 641 -4.83 -50.75 7.04
CA GLU A 641 -3.94 -51.10 5.90
C GLU A 641 -3.33 -52.51 6.01
N LYS A 642 -3.18 -53.03 7.24
CA LYS A 642 -2.62 -54.37 7.49
C LYS A 642 -3.65 -55.50 7.46
N ARG A 643 -4.95 -55.19 7.34
CA ARG A 643 -6.05 -56.18 7.36
C ARG A 643 -6.52 -56.47 5.93
N ASN A 644 -6.87 -57.72 5.63
CA ASN A 644 -7.55 -58.04 4.37
C ASN A 644 -8.94 -57.40 4.37
N LEU A 645 -9.25 -56.66 3.30
CA LEU A 645 -10.51 -55.93 3.14
C LEU A 645 -11.61 -56.87 2.62
N ASP A 646 -12.34 -57.47 3.55
CA ASP A 646 -13.62 -58.11 3.28
C ASP A 646 -14.75 -57.07 3.38
N ALA A 647 -15.92 -57.34 2.79
CA ALA A 647 -17.07 -56.43 2.84
C ALA A 647 -17.50 -56.10 4.29
N GLN A 648 -17.22 -56.97 5.25
CA GLN A 648 -17.49 -56.75 6.67
C GLN A 648 -16.49 -55.77 7.30
N THR A 649 -15.19 -55.89 7.01
CA THR A 649 -14.15 -55.00 7.53
C THR A 649 -14.18 -53.61 6.88
N LEU A 650 -14.61 -53.51 5.60
CA LEU A 650 -14.86 -52.21 4.96
C LEU A 650 -16.07 -51.48 5.59
N ASN A 651 -17.11 -52.20 5.98
CA ASN A 651 -18.25 -51.62 6.69
C ASN A 651 -17.89 -51.20 8.12
N GLU A 652 -17.06 -51.97 8.83
CA GLU A 652 -16.50 -51.52 10.11
C GLU A 652 -15.68 -50.22 9.96
N LEU A 653 -14.79 -50.16 8.95
CA LEU A 653 -14.03 -48.95 8.63
C LEU A 653 -14.94 -47.77 8.30
N ASN A 654 -16.02 -47.98 7.54
CA ASN A 654 -16.99 -46.94 7.21
C ASN A 654 -17.76 -46.46 8.46
N ALA A 655 -18.12 -47.35 9.37
CA ALA A 655 -18.76 -46.99 10.63
C ALA A 655 -17.82 -46.15 11.52
N GLU A 656 -16.55 -46.55 11.63
CA GLU A 656 -15.56 -45.77 12.37
C GLU A 656 -15.28 -44.41 11.70
N THR A 657 -15.15 -44.38 10.37
CA THR A 657 -14.97 -43.15 9.60
C THR A 657 -16.14 -42.18 9.82
N LEU A 658 -17.38 -42.68 9.85
CA LEU A 658 -18.57 -41.89 10.19
C LEU A 658 -18.54 -41.40 11.65
N ALA A 659 -18.03 -42.21 12.59
CA ALA A 659 -17.84 -41.79 13.97
C ALA A 659 -16.80 -40.66 14.10
N TYR A 660 -15.68 -40.72 13.35
CA TYR A 660 -14.69 -39.64 13.28
C TYR A 660 -15.22 -38.36 12.60
N GLN A 661 -16.29 -38.46 11.80
CA GLN A 661 -17.02 -37.30 11.26
C GLN A 661 -18.07 -36.73 12.23
N GLY A 662 -18.32 -37.40 13.37
CA GLY A 662 -19.38 -37.05 14.31
C GLY A 662 -20.77 -37.61 13.97
N LYS A 663 -20.91 -38.46 12.94
CA LYS A 663 -22.18 -39.10 12.52
C LYS A 663 -22.40 -40.43 13.26
N PHE A 664 -22.51 -40.36 14.58
CA PHE A 664 -22.54 -41.54 15.45
C PHE A 664 -23.76 -42.44 15.27
N ILE A 665 -24.93 -41.88 14.94
CA ILE A 665 -26.18 -42.64 14.74
C ILE A 665 -26.09 -43.53 13.50
N ASP A 666 -25.54 -43.01 12.40
CA ASP A 666 -25.35 -43.76 11.16
C ASP A 666 -24.29 -44.86 11.34
N ALA A 667 -23.22 -44.55 12.08
CA ALA A 667 -22.21 -45.53 12.50
C ALA A 667 -22.83 -46.66 13.34
N GLY A 668 -23.64 -46.33 14.35
CA GLY A 668 -24.32 -47.31 15.21
C GLY A 668 -25.31 -48.20 14.46
N ASN A 669 -26.07 -47.63 13.52
CA ASN A 669 -26.96 -48.40 12.65
C ASN A 669 -26.20 -49.35 11.71
N LEU A 670 -25.03 -48.92 11.21
CA LEU A 670 -24.18 -49.74 10.34
C LEU A 670 -23.51 -50.89 11.13
N LEU A 671 -23.09 -50.64 12.37
CA LEU A 671 -22.56 -51.66 13.29
C LEU A 671 -23.60 -52.73 13.65
N ILE A 672 -24.86 -52.35 13.84
CA ILE A 672 -25.96 -53.30 14.11
C ILE A 672 -26.27 -54.16 12.88
N LYS A 673 -26.23 -53.58 11.68
CA LYS A 673 -26.39 -54.35 10.42
C LYS A 673 -25.27 -55.39 10.23
N VAL A 674 -24.09 -55.14 10.79
CA VAL A 674 -22.92 -56.05 10.78
C VAL A 674 -22.96 -57.08 11.93
N GLY A 675 -23.90 -56.95 12.88
CA GLY A 675 -24.10 -57.89 13.99
C GLY A 675 -23.30 -57.59 15.27
N LEU A 676 -22.73 -56.38 15.39
CA LEU A 676 -21.89 -55.96 16.52
C LEU A 676 -22.64 -54.97 17.44
N ALA A 677 -23.73 -55.42 18.07
CA ALA A 677 -24.57 -54.58 18.93
C ALA A 677 -23.86 -54.11 20.21
N ASP A 678 -22.99 -54.94 20.79
CA ASP A 678 -22.23 -54.58 22.00
C ASP A 678 -21.25 -53.44 21.73
N LYS A 679 -20.58 -53.45 20.56
CA LYS A 679 -19.73 -52.33 20.13
C LYS A 679 -20.53 -51.06 19.89
N ALA A 680 -21.78 -51.17 19.42
CA ALA A 680 -22.65 -50.00 19.26
C ALA A 680 -23.09 -49.43 20.62
N VAL A 681 -23.46 -50.26 21.60
CA VAL A 681 -23.81 -49.80 22.96
C VAL A 681 -22.59 -49.24 23.67
N GLN A 682 -21.42 -49.87 23.52
CA GLN A 682 -20.15 -49.39 24.06
C GLN A 682 -19.73 -48.07 23.42
N LEU A 683 -19.88 -47.90 22.09
CA LEU A 683 -19.65 -46.64 21.39
C LEU A 683 -20.49 -45.51 22.02
N PHE A 684 -21.80 -45.72 22.21
CA PHE A 684 -22.65 -44.71 22.84
C PHE A 684 -22.41 -44.55 24.35
N LYS A 685 -21.92 -45.58 25.05
CA LYS A 685 -21.50 -45.51 26.46
C LYS A 685 -20.23 -44.68 26.63
N GLU A 686 -19.22 -44.89 25.80
CA GLU A 686 -17.98 -44.10 25.75
C GLU A 686 -18.24 -42.66 25.33
N LEU A 687 -19.17 -42.46 24.39
CA LEU A 687 -19.68 -41.14 24.00
C LEU A 687 -20.68 -40.55 25.01
N LYS A 688 -21.01 -41.26 26.10
CA LYS A 688 -21.90 -40.78 27.17
C LYS A 688 -23.34 -40.44 26.71
N ARG A 689 -23.83 -41.08 25.63
CA ARG A 689 -25.18 -40.88 25.05
C ARG A 689 -26.14 -42.01 25.50
N TRP A 690 -26.65 -41.89 26.73
CA TRP A 690 -27.38 -42.97 27.43
C TRP A 690 -28.75 -43.31 26.86
N ASP A 691 -29.50 -42.34 26.36
CA ASP A 691 -30.80 -42.62 25.72
C ASP A 691 -30.65 -43.41 24.43
N GLU A 692 -29.63 -43.07 23.64
CA GLU A 692 -29.28 -43.81 22.43
C GLU A 692 -28.72 -45.19 22.79
N ALA A 693 -27.87 -45.29 23.82
CA ALA A 693 -27.39 -46.57 24.35
C ALA A 693 -28.55 -47.48 24.82
N LYS A 694 -29.55 -46.93 25.55
CA LYS A 694 -30.78 -47.63 25.94
C LYS A 694 -31.61 -48.06 24.75
N ASN A 695 -31.75 -47.20 23.73
CA ASN A 695 -32.51 -47.51 22.52
C ASN A 695 -31.81 -48.55 21.65
N PHE A 696 -30.49 -48.51 21.55
CA PHE A 696 -29.70 -49.50 20.82
C PHE A 696 -29.54 -50.81 21.60
N ALA A 697 -29.52 -50.80 22.93
CA ALA A 697 -29.65 -51.99 23.77
C ALA A 697 -31.01 -52.67 23.55
N LYS A 698 -32.11 -51.90 23.53
CA LYS A 698 -33.44 -52.41 23.17
C LYS A 698 -33.49 -52.97 21.73
N LYS A 699 -32.89 -52.29 20.74
CA LYS A 699 -32.84 -52.75 19.34
C LYS A 699 -31.97 -54.00 19.16
N GLY A 700 -30.86 -54.10 19.90
CA GLY A 700 -29.99 -55.28 19.95
C GLY A 700 -30.72 -56.50 20.53
N ASP A 701 -31.46 -56.32 21.61
CA ASP A 701 -32.33 -57.37 22.19
C ASP A 701 -33.40 -57.86 21.21
N VAL A 702 -33.98 -56.95 20.42
CA VAL A 702 -34.99 -57.29 19.39
C VAL A 702 -34.36 -57.99 18.19
N ALA A 703 -33.19 -57.57 17.72
CA ALA A 703 -32.46 -58.23 16.64
C ALA A 703 -31.94 -59.62 17.06
N PHE A 704 -31.46 -59.77 18.30
CA PHE A 704 -31.07 -61.04 18.91
C PHE A 704 -32.27 -61.99 19.04
N ARG A 705 -33.43 -61.49 19.50
CA ARG A 705 -34.69 -62.25 19.51
C ARG A 705 -35.14 -62.65 18.12
N ALA A 706 -34.96 -61.83 17.09
CA ALA A 706 -35.31 -62.16 15.71
C ALA A 706 -34.40 -63.24 15.08
N VAL A 707 -33.12 -63.28 15.46
CA VAL A 707 -32.16 -64.33 15.03
C VAL A 707 -32.37 -65.64 15.80
N THR A 708 -32.78 -65.58 17.07
CA THR A 708 -33.04 -66.76 17.91
C THR A 708 -34.46 -67.35 17.76
N SER A 709 -35.43 -66.60 17.21
CA SER A 709 -36.82 -67.03 16.98
C SER A 709 -37.14 -67.43 15.53
N GLY A 710 -36.12 -67.70 14.71
CA GLY A 710 -36.27 -68.25 13.36
C GLY A 710 -36.72 -69.71 13.33
N GLY A 711 -37.91 -70.01 13.85
CA GLY A 711 -38.57 -71.30 13.76
C GLY A 711 -40.09 -71.20 13.93
N ARG A 712 -40.82 -71.18 12.80
CA ARG A 712 -42.30 -71.36 12.62
C ARG A 712 -43.16 -70.20 13.18
N THR A 713 -44.22 -69.65 12.57
CA THR A 713 -45.13 -69.84 11.42
C THR A 713 -45.95 -68.52 11.38
N GLY A 714 -46.24 -67.83 10.28
CA GLY A 714 -47.31 -68.15 9.31
C GLY A 714 -48.47 -67.14 9.41
N THR A 715 -48.90 -66.58 8.25
CA THR A 715 -50.05 -65.66 7.98
C THR A 715 -49.79 -64.18 8.28
N GLY A 716 -50.04 -63.14 7.47
CA GLY A 716 -50.75 -62.84 6.21
C GLY A 716 -51.11 -61.33 6.33
N VAL A 717 -50.73 -60.41 5.43
CA VAL A 717 -51.61 -59.74 4.46
C VAL A 717 -50.78 -58.79 3.53
N ARG A 718 -51.05 -58.94 2.23
CA ARG A 718 -50.88 -58.14 0.98
C ARG A 718 -50.00 -56.86 0.85
N ALA A 719 -49.36 -56.82 -0.33
CA ALA A 719 -48.53 -55.79 -0.98
C ALA A 719 -49.32 -54.59 -1.57
N PRO A 720 -48.65 -53.60 -2.24
CA PRO A 720 -48.42 -53.78 -3.68
C PRO A 720 -47.03 -53.40 -4.25
N THR A 721 -46.86 -53.92 -5.46
CA THR A 721 -45.74 -54.10 -6.41
C THR A 721 -45.30 -52.89 -7.26
N SER A 722 -44.06 -52.94 -7.76
CA SER A 722 -43.70 -53.09 -9.21
C SER A 722 -42.17 -53.31 -9.37
N GLN A 723 -41.67 -54.55 -9.65
CA GLN A 723 -41.31 -55.18 -10.95
C GLN A 723 -40.22 -54.46 -11.78
N GLY A 724 -39.17 -55.09 -12.35
CA GLY A 724 -38.87 -56.52 -12.60
C GLY A 724 -37.35 -56.83 -12.67
N ARG A 725 -36.92 -58.06 -12.33
CA ARG A 725 -36.49 -59.21 -13.20
C ARG A 725 -35.12 -59.01 -13.88
N THR A 726 -34.11 -59.91 -13.82
CA THR A 726 -34.01 -61.39 -13.85
C THR A 726 -32.67 -61.87 -13.21
N GLY A 727 -32.60 -62.96 -12.41
CA GLY A 727 -32.13 -64.33 -12.79
C GLY A 727 -30.58 -64.44 -12.81
N THR A 728 -29.83 -65.39 -12.22
CA THR A 728 -30.08 -66.76 -11.73
C THR A 728 -28.86 -67.30 -10.94
N SER A 729 -29.17 -68.02 -9.86
CA SER A 729 -28.54 -69.23 -9.28
C SER A 729 -27.03 -69.40 -8.97
N ARG A 730 -26.82 -69.61 -7.66
CA ARG A 730 -26.13 -70.72 -6.97
C ARG A 730 -24.59 -70.75 -6.88
N GLY A 731 -24.13 -70.46 -5.66
CA GLY A 731 -23.04 -71.17 -4.98
C GLY A 731 -23.27 -71.08 -3.46
N GLN A 732 -23.65 -72.20 -2.83
CA GLN A 732 -23.78 -72.31 -1.38
C GLN A 732 -22.40 -72.16 -0.74
N ALA A 733 -22.23 -71.19 0.16
CA ALA A 733 -21.16 -71.19 1.14
C ALA A 733 -21.78 -71.45 2.52
N VAL A 734 -21.26 -72.51 3.15
CA VAL A 734 -21.64 -73.03 4.46
C VAL A 734 -21.41 -71.95 5.52
N ILE A 735 -22.46 -71.63 6.28
CA ILE A 735 -22.39 -70.74 7.44
C ILE A 735 -21.85 -71.58 8.61
N PRO A 736 -20.74 -71.21 9.28
CA PRO A 736 -20.32 -71.89 10.50
C PRO A 736 -21.32 -71.57 11.62
N GLN A 737 -21.73 -72.58 12.38
CA GLN A 737 -22.54 -72.38 13.58
C GLN A 737 -21.77 -71.52 14.61
N PRO A 738 -22.38 -70.48 15.21
CA PRO A 738 -21.78 -69.81 16.35
C PRO A 738 -21.96 -70.70 17.59
N GLN A 739 -20.86 -71.24 18.10
CA GLN A 739 -20.77 -71.85 19.42
C GLN A 739 -20.98 -70.78 20.51
N ASP A 740 -21.81 -71.13 21.50
CA ASP A 740 -21.84 -70.67 22.89
C ASP A 740 -21.14 -69.34 23.20
N ILE A 741 -21.85 -68.23 23.04
CA ILE A 741 -21.57 -67.00 23.78
C ILE A 741 -22.88 -66.54 24.41
N ALA A 742 -23.04 -66.86 25.70
CA ALA A 742 -24.09 -66.32 26.53
C ALA A 742 -23.84 -64.82 26.73
N ALA A 743 -24.58 -63.96 26.02
CA ALA A 743 -24.61 -62.53 26.29
C ALA A 743 -25.53 -62.23 27.51
N PRO A 744 -25.11 -61.38 28.47
CA PRO A 744 -25.80 -61.17 29.74
C PRO A 744 -27.06 -60.30 29.59
N LYS A 745 -28.09 -60.62 30.39
CA LYS A 745 -29.33 -59.82 30.54
C LYS A 745 -28.99 -58.53 31.28
N ILE A 746 -29.15 -57.37 30.65
CA ILE A 746 -28.76 -56.07 31.24
C ILE A 746 -29.89 -55.56 32.17
N GLU A 747 -29.64 -55.34 33.48
CA GLU A 747 -30.63 -54.91 34.50
C GLU A 747 -30.88 -53.38 34.52
N MET A 748 -32.14 -52.96 34.40
CA MET A 748 -32.54 -51.56 34.20
C MET A 748 -32.38 -50.64 35.44
N ASN A 749 -32.56 -51.16 36.66
CA ASN A 749 -32.36 -50.37 37.91
C ASN A 749 -30.89 -50.14 38.23
N MET A 750 -30.02 -51.10 37.88
CA MET A 750 -28.57 -50.87 37.90
C MET A 750 -28.20 -49.85 36.84
N LEU A 751 -28.75 -49.94 35.62
CA LEU A 751 -28.58 -48.87 34.64
C LEU A 751 -29.11 -47.50 35.11
N LEU A 752 -30.20 -47.40 35.88
CA LEU A 752 -30.77 -46.13 36.41
C LEU A 752 -30.00 -45.56 37.60
N ARG A 753 -29.41 -46.43 38.43
CA ARG A 753 -28.55 -46.03 39.55
C ARG A 753 -27.14 -45.74 39.08
N GLU A 754 -26.57 -46.57 38.21
CA GLU A 754 -25.32 -46.26 37.50
C GLU A 754 -25.56 -45.09 36.58
N GLU A 755 -26.75 -44.86 36.04
CA GLU A 755 -27.10 -43.60 35.39
C GLU A 755 -27.23 -42.50 36.42
N ALA A 756 -27.83 -42.65 37.61
CA ALA A 756 -27.88 -41.56 38.60
C ALA A 756 -26.49 -41.25 39.20
N GLU A 757 -25.63 -42.24 39.36
CA GLU A 757 -24.25 -42.14 39.84
C GLU A 757 -23.33 -41.67 38.73
N TRP A 758 -23.48 -42.20 37.51
CA TRP A 758 -22.83 -41.67 36.31
C TRP A 758 -23.32 -40.27 36.00
N MET A 759 -24.60 -39.94 36.17
CA MET A 759 -25.18 -38.59 36.01
C MET A 759 -24.68 -37.69 37.14
N LYS A 760 -24.43 -38.22 38.35
CA LYS A 760 -23.73 -37.49 39.41
C LYS A 760 -22.25 -37.28 39.10
N GLU A 761 -21.56 -38.28 38.54
CA GLU A 761 -20.13 -38.27 38.19
C GLU A 761 -19.86 -37.54 36.85
N SER A 762 -20.84 -37.52 35.95
CA SER A 762 -20.85 -36.81 34.67
C SER A 762 -21.39 -35.41 34.81
N GLY A 763 -22.11 -35.13 35.89
CA GLY A 763 -22.61 -33.82 36.25
C GLY A 763 -24.01 -33.48 35.74
N ASP A 764 -24.85 -34.43 35.34
CA ASP A 764 -26.33 -34.27 35.29
C ASP A 764 -27.00 -34.73 36.59
N TRP A 765 -26.52 -34.12 37.64
CA TRP A 765 -27.03 -34.19 38.98
C TRP A 765 -28.52 -33.84 39.13
N LYS A 766 -29.19 -33.23 38.15
CA LYS A 766 -30.61 -32.83 38.23
C LYS A 766 -31.49 -34.01 37.88
N ALA A 767 -31.22 -34.69 36.77
CA ALA A 767 -31.82 -35.99 36.50
C ALA A 767 -31.44 -36.99 37.59
N ALA A 768 -30.19 -36.98 38.06
CA ALA A 768 -29.78 -37.79 39.20
C ALA A 768 -30.57 -37.43 40.46
N ALA A 769 -30.72 -36.15 40.79
CA ALA A 769 -31.43 -35.68 41.97
C ALA A 769 -32.94 -35.87 41.86
N ASP A 770 -33.54 -35.75 40.68
CA ASP A 770 -34.94 -36.10 40.40
C ASP A 770 -35.13 -37.61 40.54
N LEU A 771 -34.17 -38.41 40.07
CA LEU A 771 -34.10 -39.85 40.33
C LEU A 771 -33.90 -40.14 41.83
N PHE A 772 -33.10 -39.35 42.56
CA PHE A 772 -32.90 -39.47 44.01
C PHE A 772 -34.12 -38.98 44.81
N VAL A 773 -34.88 -38.01 44.30
CA VAL A 773 -36.18 -37.54 44.83
C VAL A 773 -37.26 -38.58 44.59
N GLN A 774 -37.27 -39.22 43.41
CA GLN A 774 -38.10 -40.40 43.13
C GLN A 774 -37.72 -41.59 44.02
N CYS A 775 -36.48 -41.63 44.53
CA CYS A 775 -36.03 -42.56 45.57
C CYS A 775 -36.28 -42.07 47.02
N GLY A 776 -36.74 -40.83 47.26
CA GLY A 776 -37.15 -40.29 48.57
C GLY A 776 -36.08 -39.60 49.45
N GLU A 777 -34.87 -39.33 48.95
CA GLU A 777 -33.76 -38.84 49.78
C GLU A 777 -33.56 -37.30 49.75
N PHE A 778 -34.37 -36.50 50.46
CA PHE A 778 -34.36 -35.02 50.36
C PHE A 778 -33.09 -34.30 50.79
N LYS A 779 -32.30 -34.80 51.75
CA LYS A 779 -31.01 -34.16 52.10
C LYS A 779 -29.97 -34.39 51.03
N LYS A 780 -29.86 -35.61 50.48
CA LYS A 780 -29.01 -35.88 49.32
C LYS A 780 -29.55 -35.20 48.07
N ALA A 781 -30.86 -35.01 47.94
CA ALA A 781 -31.43 -34.21 46.87
C ALA A 781 -31.22 -32.71 47.09
N ILE A 782 -31.27 -32.15 48.30
CA ILE A 782 -30.96 -30.73 48.59
C ILE A 782 -29.45 -30.50 48.50
N ASP A 783 -28.63 -31.48 48.86
CA ASP A 783 -27.18 -31.46 48.68
C ASP A 783 -26.84 -31.69 47.21
N LEU A 784 -27.57 -32.51 46.45
CA LEU A 784 -27.32 -32.65 45.02
C LEU A 784 -27.89 -31.44 44.28
N TYR A 785 -29.10 -30.99 44.57
CA TYR A 785 -29.63 -29.74 44.02
C TYR A 785 -28.85 -28.52 44.53
N GLY A 786 -28.26 -28.55 45.71
CA GLY A 786 -27.52 -27.48 46.37
C GLY A 786 -26.03 -27.44 46.05
N GLN A 787 -25.37 -28.59 45.95
CA GLN A 787 -23.99 -28.72 45.45
C GLN A 787 -23.99 -28.49 43.94
N ASN A 788 -25.05 -28.91 43.26
CA ASN A 788 -25.07 -28.87 41.82
C ASN A 788 -26.00 -27.81 41.21
N LYS A 789 -26.65 -26.98 42.03
CA LYS A 789 -27.28 -25.70 41.63
C LYS A 789 -28.69 -25.75 40.99
N ASN A 790 -29.58 -26.70 41.33
CA ASN A 790 -30.97 -26.77 40.77
C ASN A 790 -31.87 -25.92 41.60
N ILE A 791 -31.98 -24.72 41.12
CA ILE A 791 -32.77 -23.69 41.75
C ILE A 791 -34.25 -24.04 41.69
N ASP A 792 -34.81 -24.49 40.57
CA ASP A 792 -36.24 -24.79 40.48
C ASP A 792 -36.61 -26.01 41.33
N GLY A 793 -35.74 -27.02 41.35
CA GLY A 793 -35.86 -28.16 42.26
C GLY A 793 -35.73 -27.72 43.72
N LEU A 794 -34.78 -26.86 44.04
CA LEU A 794 -34.64 -26.27 45.38
C LEU A 794 -35.80 -25.34 45.74
N ILE A 795 -36.38 -24.59 44.81
CA ILE A 795 -37.54 -23.70 45.02
C ILE A 795 -38.78 -24.55 45.19
N ASN A 796 -38.96 -25.59 44.37
CA ASN A 796 -40.06 -26.53 44.50
C ASN A 796 -39.94 -27.29 45.83
N VAL A 797 -38.75 -27.78 46.18
CA VAL A 797 -38.47 -28.39 47.49
C VAL A 797 -38.67 -27.36 48.61
N CYS A 798 -38.22 -26.11 48.47
CA CYS A 798 -38.39 -25.02 49.45
C CYS A 798 -39.83 -24.50 49.58
N ARG A 799 -40.67 -24.68 48.56
CA ARG A 799 -42.12 -24.42 48.57
C ARG A 799 -42.92 -25.61 49.09
N MET A 800 -42.41 -26.83 48.93
CA MET A 800 -42.97 -28.08 49.49
C MET A 800 -42.65 -28.25 50.99
N MET A 801 -41.79 -27.39 51.58
CA MET A 801 -41.38 -27.40 52.99
C MET A 801 -42.05 -26.28 53.81
N ASP A 802 -42.59 -26.61 54.99
CA ASP A 802 -43.21 -25.66 55.94
C ASP A 802 -42.26 -25.10 57.00
N ARG A 803 -42.54 -23.89 57.54
CA ARG A 803 -41.67 -23.16 58.49
C ARG A 803 -41.48 -23.86 59.85
N GLN A 804 -42.40 -24.73 60.28
CA GLN A 804 -42.38 -25.33 61.63
C GLN A 804 -41.42 -26.53 61.77
N ASP A 805 -41.29 -27.39 60.75
CA ASP A 805 -40.51 -28.64 60.83
C ASP A 805 -39.14 -28.59 60.12
N ASN A 806 -38.92 -27.60 59.25
CA ASN A 806 -37.79 -27.58 58.32
C ASN A 806 -36.98 -26.27 58.34
N THR A 807 -36.91 -25.57 59.49
CA THR A 807 -36.14 -24.31 59.62
C THR A 807 -34.69 -24.46 59.17
N ASP A 808 -34.03 -25.56 59.53
CA ASP A 808 -32.63 -25.83 59.18
C ASP A 808 -32.47 -26.15 57.70
N SER A 809 -33.41 -26.88 57.10
CA SER A 809 -33.45 -27.15 55.65
C SER A 809 -33.75 -25.87 54.85
N ILE A 810 -34.53 -24.92 55.38
CA ILE A 810 -34.84 -23.62 54.74
C ILE A 810 -33.68 -22.64 54.87
N VAL A 811 -32.97 -22.60 56.00
CA VAL A 811 -31.72 -21.83 56.15
C VAL A 811 -30.62 -22.46 55.31
N GLN A 812 -30.53 -23.80 55.23
CA GLN A 812 -29.66 -24.48 54.27
C GLN A 812 -30.07 -24.17 52.84
N CYS A 813 -31.37 -24.10 52.51
CA CYS A 813 -31.83 -23.65 51.20
C CYS A 813 -31.51 -22.17 50.95
N ALA A 814 -31.62 -21.27 51.93
CA ALA A 814 -31.23 -19.86 51.78
C ALA A 814 -29.72 -19.72 51.59
N ASN A 815 -28.93 -20.47 52.34
CA ASN A 815 -27.47 -20.55 52.19
C ASN A 815 -27.06 -21.24 50.89
N TYR A 816 -27.82 -22.24 50.43
CA TYR A 816 -27.64 -22.84 49.12
C TYR A 816 -28.05 -21.83 48.06
N PHE A 817 -29.22 -21.19 48.07
CA PHE A 817 -29.59 -20.12 47.14
C PHE A 817 -28.57 -18.98 47.10
N LYS A 818 -27.96 -18.63 48.24
CA LYS A 818 -26.84 -17.68 48.32
C LYS A 818 -25.56 -18.26 47.68
N LYS A 819 -25.11 -19.46 48.07
CA LYS A 819 -23.97 -20.20 47.48
C LYS A 819 -24.16 -20.48 45.97
N LEU A 820 -25.41 -20.66 45.56
CA LEU A 820 -25.86 -20.98 44.21
C LEU A 820 -26.11 -19.75 43.37
N LYS A 821 -26.00 -18.57 43.97
CA LYS A 821 -26.27 -17.31 43.30
C LYS A 821 -27.66 -17.29 42.63
N HIS A 822 -28.70 -17.78 43.31
CA HIS A 822 -30.11 -17.55 42.92
C HIS A 822 -30.86 -16.49 43.72
N HIS A 823 -31.13 -15.35 43.08
CA HIS A 823 -31.54 -14.12 43.76
C HIS A 823 -33.01 -14.14 44.16
N GLY A 824 -33.89 -14.57 43.26
CA GLY A 824 -35.33 -14.61 43.54
C GLY A 824 -35.69 -15.58 44.66
N GLY A 825 -35.03 -16.74 44.71
CA GLY A 825 -35.22 -17.77 45.74
C GLY A 825 -34.60 -17.39 47.08
N ALA A 826 -33.41 -16.76 47.07
CA ALA A 826 -32.83 -16.18 48.27
C ALA A 826 -33.63 -14.97 48.78
N LYS A 827 -34.13 -14.09 47.90
CA LYS A 827 -35.03 -12.98 48.22
C LYS A 827 -36.34 -13.52 48.81
N GLU A 828 -36.94 -14.55 48.22
CA GLU A 828 -38.14 -15.22 48.76
C GLU A 828 -37.84 -15.84 50.14
N ALA A 829 -36.69 -16.48 50.32
CA ALA A 829 -36.26 -17.04 51.61
C ALA A 829 -35.97 -15.97 52.66
N TYR A 830 -35.24 -14.89 52.33
CA TYR A 830 -34.91 -13.79 53.24
C TYR A 830 -36.10 -12.86 53.52
N LEU A 831 -37.05 -12.73 52.60
CA LEU A 831 -38.35 -12.10 52.85
C LEU A 831 -39.24 -12.97 53.74
N LYS A 832 -39.24 -14.31 53.56
CA LYS A 832 -39.88 -15.26 54.49
C LYS A 832 -39.25 -15.24 55.90
N LEU A 833 -37.98 -14.83 56.00
CA LEU A 833 -37.24 -14.62 57.26
C LEU A 833 -37.25 -13.17 57.78
N ASN A 834 -37.63 -12.18 56.95
CA ASN A 834 -37.69 -10.72 57.20
C ASN A 834 -36.36 -10.00 57.54
N ASP A 835 -35.27 -10.23 56.78
CA ASP A 835 -33.92 -9.63 56.99
C ASP A 835 -33.47 -8.69 55.83
N LEU A 836 -33.52 -7.36 56.03
CA LEU A 836 -33.20 -6.34 55.01
C LEU A 836 -31.70 -6.11 54.78
N GLN A 837 -30.84 -6.34 55.79
CA GLN A 837 -29.39 -6.12 55.67
C GLN A 837 -28.74 -7.24 54.86
N SER A 838 -29.12 -8.50 55.12
CA SER A 838 -28.73 -9.65 54.31
C SER A 838 -29.28 -9.58 52.90
N LEU A 839 -30.47 -9.00 52.71
CA LEU A 839 -31.07 -8.78 51.39
C LEU A 839 -30.28 -7.77 50.55
N MET A 840 -29.84 -6.65 51.12
CA MET A 840 -29.03 -5.70 50.36
C MET A 840 -27.64 -6.26 50.03
N ALA A 841 -26.99 -6.93 50.99
CA ALA A 841 -25.73 -7.64 50.75
C ALA A 841 -25.90 -8.71 49.66
N LEU A 842 -27.06 -9.39 49.61
CA LEU A 842 -27.42 -10.30 48.53
C LEU A 842 -27.55 -9.58 47.18
N HIS A 843 -28.26 -8.45 47.08
CA HIS A 843 -28.36 -7.70 45.81
C HIS A 843 -26.98 -7.26 45.28
N VAL A 844 -26.06 -6.87 46.17
CA VAL A 844 -24.69 -6.51 45.84
C VAL A 844 -23.86 -7.73 45.41
N GLU A 845 -23.93 -8.85 46.14
CA GLU A 845 -23.24 -10.11 45.81
C GLU A 845 -23.72 -10.72 44.49
N PHE A 846 -24.95 -10.39 44.08
CA PHE A 846 -25.59 -10.83 42.85
C PHE A 846 -25.63 -9.79 41.76
N GLU A 847 -25.02 -8.63 42.01
CA GLU A 847 -24.79 -7.61 40.99
C GLU A 847 -26.11 -7.08 40.40
N LYS A 848 -27.20 -7.16 41.19
CA LYS A 848 -28.50 -6.56 40.88
C LYS A 848 -28.46 -5.09 41.27
N TRP A 849 -27.62 -4.34 40.56
CA TRP A 849 -27.25 -2.97 40.88
C TRP A 849 -28.45 -2.02 40.89
N GLU A 850 -29.42 -2.15 39.98
CA GLU A 850 -30.62 -1.31 39.97
C GLU A 850 -31.46 -1.46 41.25
N GLU A 851 -31.70 -2.70 41.70
CA GLU A 851 -32.43 -2.97 42.95
C GLU A 851 -31.61 -2.56 44.19
N ALA A 852 -30.28 -2.76 44.15
CA ALA A 852 -29.38 -2.30 45.21
C ALA A 852 -29.33 -0.76 45.31
N PHE A 853 -29.31 -0.05 44.18
CA PHE A 853 -29.37 1.41 44.11
C PHE A 853 -30.77 1.93 44.47
N GLN A 854 -31.85 1.19 44.20
CA GLN A 854 -33.19 1.54 44.71
C GLN A 854 -33.26 1.47 46.25
N ILE A 855 -32.75 0.39 46.85
CA ILE A 855 -32.65 0.25 48.31
C ILE A 855 -31.70 1.32 48.88
N GLY A 856 -30.56 1.58 48.23
CA GLY A 856 -29.60 2.62 48.62
C GLY A 856 -30.13 4.05 48.48
N ARG A 857 -31.01 4.32 47.51
CA ARG A 857 -31.74 5.61 47.38
C ARG A 857 -32.72 5.80 48.53
N SER A 858 -33.34 4.72 49.01
CA SER A 858 -34.24 4.75 50.19
C SER A 858 -33.48 4.90 51.51
N ASN A 859 -32.20 4.52 51.59
CA ASN A 859 -31.41 4.55 52.81
C ASN A 859 -29.93 4.95 52.55
N LYS A 860 -29.61 6.25 52.71
CA LYS A 860 -28.31 6.84 52.29
C LYS A 860 -27.07 6.20 52.92
N GLN A 861 -27.15 5.70 54.16
CA GLN A 861 -26.01 5.06 54.85
C GLN A 861 -25.58 3.74 54.18
N LEU A 862 -26.50 3.10 53.46
CA LEU A 862 -26.27 1.83 52.81
C LEU A 862 -25.70 1.98 51.38
N LEU A 863 -25.68 3.19 50.82
CA LEU A 863 -25.22 3.47 49.45
C LEU A 863 -23.69 3.30 49.28
N GLU A 864 -22.90 3.58 50.33
CA GLU A 864 -21.45 3.39 50.31
C GLU A 864 -21.06 1.90 50.15
N ILE A 865 -21.91 0.99 50.63
CA ILE A 865 -21.71 -0.47 50.56
C ILE A 865 -21.77 -0.97 49.11
N VAL A 866 -22.47 -0.26 48.21
CA VAL A 866 -22.72 -0.68 46.82
C VAL A 866 -21.66 -0.17 45.83
N LYS A 867 -21.14 1.06 46.03
CA LYS A 867 -20.30 1.76 45.04
C LYS A 867 -18.98 1.06 44.71
N VAL A 868 -18.26 0.56 45.73
CA VAL A 868 -16.95 -0.10 45.54
C VAL A 868 -17.08 -1.51 44.93
N PRO A 869 -18.03 -2.37 45.37
CA PRO A 869 -18.30 -3.64 44.68
C PRO A 869 -18.71 -3.46 43.22
N TYR A 870 -19.50 -2.43 42.89
CA TYR A 870 -19.87 -2.15 41.50
C TYR A 870 -18.66 -1.83 40.62
N ALA A 871 -17.72 -1.02 41.13
CA ALA A 871 -16.48 -0.72 40.43
C ALA A 871 -15.62 -1.99 40.21
N ASN A 872 -15.55 -2.90 41.19
CA ASN A 872 -14.87 -4.20 41.04
C ASN A 872 -15.57 -5.10 40.01
N HIS A 873 -16.89 -5.09 39.95
CA HIS A 873 -17.66 -5.86 38.97
C HIS A 873 -17.39 -5.39 37.54
N LEU A 874 -17.37 -4.07 37.32
CA LEU A 874 -17.00 -3.51 36.01
C LEU A 874 -15.58 -3.94 35.60
N LEU A 875 -14.66 -4.02 36.56
CA LEU A 875 -13.29 -4.48 36.33
C LEU A 875 -13.22 -5.97 35.95
N GLN A 876 -14.01 -6.83 36.60
CA GLN A 876 -14.07 -8.26 36.30
C GLN A 876 -14.65 -8.57 34.90
N ASN A 877 -15.48 -7.68 34.38
CA ASN A 877 -16.09 -7.82 33.05
C ASN A 877 -15.29 -7.11 31.94
N ASP A 878 -13.99 -6.89 32.15
CA ASP A 878 -13.07 -6.20 31.23
C ASP A 878 -13.51 -4.78 30.83
N ARG A 879 -14.47 -4.18 31.57
CA ARG A 879 -14.90 -2.78 31.39
C ARG A 879 -14.03 -1.85 32.22
N TYR A 880 -12.73 -1.90 31.97
CA TYR A 880 -11.71 -1.20 32.75
C TYR A 880 -11.93 0.32 32.81
N GLU A 881 -12.33 0.95 31.71
CA GLU A 881 -12.59 2.41 31.69
C GLU A 881 -13.79 2.82 32.56
N ASP A 882 -14.85 2.02 32.56
CA ASP A 882 -16.03 2.29 33.38
C ASP A 882 -15.76 1.98 34.86
N ALA A 883 -14.96 0.94 35.13
CA ALA A 883 -14.48 0.64 36.48
C ALA A 883 -13.66 1.79 37.07
N LEU A 884 -12.76 2.39 36.29
CA LEU A 884 -11.98 3.56 36.70
C LEU A 884 -12.89 4.74 37.07
N LYS A 885 -13.89 5.05 36.24
CA LYS A 885 -14.87 6.12 36.54
C LYS A 885 -15.67 5.80 37.81
N ALA A 886 -16.10 4.56 37.99
CA ALA A 886 -16.81 4.11 39.18
C ALA A 886 -15.95 4.23 40.46
N TYR A 887 -14.66 3.87 40.42
CA TYR A 887 -13.76 4.07 41.57
C TYR A 887 -13.56 5.54 41.93
N LYS A 888 -13.42 6.42 40.94
CA LYS A 888 -13.32 7.87 41.16
C LYS A 888 -14.58 8.43 41.83
N SER A 889 -15.75 8.02 41.34
CA SER A 889 -17.05 8.41 41.92
C SER A 889 -17.33 7.81 43.32
N ALA A 890 -16.60 6.76 43.70
CA ALA A 890 -16.60 6.17 45.04
C ALA A 890 -15.55 6.81 45.98
N GLY A 891 -14.78 7.82 45.52
CA GLY A 891 -13.72 8.46 46.28
C GLY A 891 -12.44 7.63 46.46
N ARG A 892 -12.33 6.48 45.78
CA ARG A 892 -11.19 5.54 45.87
C ARG A 892 -10.16 5.79 44.76
N TYR A 893 -9.56 6.98 44.80
CA TYR A 893 -8.52 7.39 43.85
C TYR A 893 -7.24 6.55 43.94
N ASP A 894 -6.96 5.99 45.11
CA ASP A 894 -5.84 5.08 45.38
C ASP A 894 -5.84 3.84 44.45
N ILE A 895 -7.00 3.18 44.34
CA ILE A 895 -7.18 1.99 43.50
C ILE A 895 -7.16 2.39 42.02
N SER A 896 -7.86 3.49 41.66
CA SER A 896 -7.92 4.00 40.29
C SER A 896 -6.52 4.31 39.73
N MET A 897 -5.68 5.00 40.49
CA MET A 897 -4.33 5.35 40.05
C MET A 897 -3.42 4.13 39.96
N LYS A 898 -3.48 3.20 40.93
CA LYS A 898 -2.69 1.96 40.86
C LYS A 898 -3.03 1.16 39.60
N MET A 899 -4.33 0.98 39.34
CA MET A 899 -4.81 0.28 38.16
C MET A 899 -4.36 0.96 36.86
N THR A 900 -4.52 2.28 36.76
CA THR A 900 -4.11 3.04 35.56
C THR A 900 -2.59 2.91 35.31
N LYS A 901 -1.79 2.89 36.39
CA LYS A 901 -0.34 2.66 36.32
C LYS A 901 0.02 1.25 35.84
N ASP A 902 -0.68 0.22 36.32
CA ASP A 902 -0.48 -1.16 35.87
C ASP A 902 -0.86 -1.31 34.39
N MET A 903 -1.97 -0.69 33.95
CA MET A 903 -2.37 -0.68 32.53
C MET A 903 -1.33 0.03 31.65
N ALA A 904 -0.82 1.18 32.08
CA ALA A 904 0.26 1.87 31.37
C ALA A 904 1.50 0.99 31.22
N LYS A 905 1.90 0.28 32.29
CA LYS A 905 3.06 -0.62 32.28
C LYS A 905 2.84 -1.80 31.32
N ASN A 906 1.68 -2.43 31.34
CA ASN A 906 1.34 -3.53 30.43
C ASN A 906 1.37 -3.07 28.97
N CYS A 907 0.83 -1.89 28.67
CA CYS A 907 0.89 -1.32 27.31
C CYS A 907 2.34 -1.10 26.84
N ILE A 908 3.24 -0.70 27.74
CA ILE A 908 4.67 -0.54 27.43
C ILE A 908 5.33 -1.90 27.14
N GLU A 909 5.00 -2.94 27.92
CA GLU A 909 5.50 -4.31 27.72
C GLU A 909 4.98 -4.93 26.40
N GLU A 910 3.72 -4.64 26.05
CA GLU A 910 3.08 -5.03 24.78
C GLU A 910 3.51 -4.17 23.57
N GLN A 911 4.35 -3.15 23.76
CA GLN A 911 4.77 -2.19 22.71
C GLN A 911 3.62 -1.35 22.10
N ARG A 912 2.53 -1.14 22.86
CA ARG A 912 1.40 -0.26 22.51
C ARG A 912 1.61 1.13 23.10
N TYR A 913 2.59 1.87 22.58
CA TYR A 913 3.05 3.13 23.18
C TYR A 913 2.02 4.26 23.12
N HIS A 914 1.15 4.29 22.12
CA HIS A 914 0.07 5.28 22.07
C HIS A 914 -0.96 5.07 23.19
N ASP A 915 -1.35 3.84 23.48
CA ASP A 915 -2.27 3.55 24.59
C ASP A 915 -1.60 3.83 25.94
N ALA A 916 -0.32 3.51 26.08
CA ALA A 916 0.48 3.86 27.25
C ALA A 916 0.50 5.39 27.49
N SER A 917 0.64 6.18 26.42
CA SER A 917 0.64 7.65 26.52
C SER A 917 -0.67 8.19 27.08
N GLN A 918 -1.81 7.60 26.69
CA GLN A 918 -3.12 8.00 27.16
C GLN A 918 -3.31 7.68 28.65
N TYR A 919 -2.91 6.48 29.11
CA TYR A 919 -2.99 6.12 30.52
C TYR A 919 -2.07 6.98 31.41
N LEU A 920 -0.88 7.33 30.92
CA LEU A 920 0.03 8.24 31.61
C LEU A 920 -0.53 9.67 31.70
N TRP A 921 -1.19 10.15 30.64
CA TRP A 921 -1.90 11.43 30.69
C TRP A 921 -3.04 11.43 31.70
N ASN A 922 -3.81 10.35 31.78
CA ASN A 922 -4.88 10.20 32.76
C ASN A 922 -4.33 10.18 34.20
N LEU A 923 -3.19 9.52 34.44
CA LEU A 923 -2.49 9.57 35.73
C LEU A 923 -2.03 10.98 36.08
N ALA A 924 -1.51 11.73 35.11
CA ALA A 924 -1.11 13.10 35.32
C ALA A 924 -2.33 13.95 35.77
N ILE A 925 -3.46 13.84 35.08
CA ILE A 925 -4.70 14.52 35.48
C ILE A 925 -5.15 14.09 36.87
N ASP A 926 -5.10 12.81 37.20
CA ASP A 926 -5.50 12.32 38.53
C ASP A 926 -4.63 12.94 39.63
N CYS A 927 -3.31 13.01 39.44
CA CYS A 927 -2.41 13.74 40.34
C CYS A 927 -2.79 15.22 40.48
N LEU A 928 -3.22 15.86 39.38
CA LEU A 928 -3.63 17.26 39.38
C LEU A 928 -4.94 17.49 40.18
N THR A 929 -5.90 16.56 40.08
CA THR A 929 -7.18 16.64 40.82
C THR A 929 -7.06 16.48 42.32
N GLN A 930 -5.95 15.90 42.81
CA GLN A 930 -5.71 15.72 44.23
C GLN A 930 -5.11 16.96 44.92
N ILE A 931 -4.67 17.94 44.14
CA ILE A 931 -4.03 19.14 44.67
C ILE A 931 -5.10 20.05 45.27
N ALA A 932 -4.96 20.36 46.55
CA ALA A 932 -5.85 21.30 47.24
C ALA A 932 -5.52 22.75 46.86
N ASP A 933 -4.23 23.12 46.89
CA ASP A 933 -3.73 24.45 46.55
C ASP A 933 -2.44 24.35 45.72
N TYR A 934 -2.47 24.87 44.49
CA TYR A 934 -1.34 24.86 43.56
C TYR A 934 -0.29 25.94 43.89
N HIS A 935 -0.71 27.07 44.48
CA HIS A 935 0.20 28.18 44.79
C HIS A 935 0.95 27.97 46.10
N ASN A 936 0.27 27.40 47.10
CA ASN A 936 0.85 27.04 48.40
C ASN A 936 0.74 25.53 48.65
N PRO A 937 1.55 24.71 47.94
CA PRO A 937 1.40 23.27 48.00
C PRO A 937 1.84 22.71 49.36
N SER A 938 1.00 21.88 49.97
CA SER A 938 1.39 21.03 51.10
C SER A 938 2.47 20.00 50.68
N GLY A 939 3.09 19.32 51.64
CA GLY A 939 4.14 18.32 51.34
C GLY A 939 3.69 17.18 50.41
N ASP A 940 2.40 16.86 50.41
CA ASP A 940 1.81 15.89 49.48
C ASP A 940 1.42 16.53 48.14
N ASP A 941 0.95 17.79 48.14
CA ASP A 941 0.72 18.53 46.89
C ASP A 941 2.01 18.70 46.08
N VAL A 942 3.16 18.96 46.73
CA VAL A 942 4.47 19.04 46.06
C VAL A 942 4.82 17.72 45.35
N LYS A 943 4.50 16.57 45.95
CA LYS A 943 4.72 15.27 45.32
C LYS A 943 3.78 15.08 44.13
N SER A 944 2.51 15.41 44.28
CA SER A 944 1.51 15.32 43.21
C SER A 944 1.84 16.23 42.02
N ILE A 945 2.36 17.44 42.27
CA ILE A 945 2.82 18.37 41.22
C ILE A 945 4.01 17.78 40.45
N ARG A 946 5.00 17.21 41.15
CA ARG A 946 6.15 16.54 40.49
C ARG A 946 5.70 15.34 39.67
N GLN A 947 4.85 14.49 40.24
CA GLN A 947 4.31 13.32 39.54
C GLN A 947 3.47 13.72 38.32
N TYR A 948 2.68 14.78 38.41
CA TYR A 948 1.96 15.36 37.27
C TYR A 948 2.93 15.74 36.14
N GLN A 949 4.01 16.47 36.45
CA GLN A 949 5.01 16.88 35.47
C GLN A 949 5.71 15.67 34.84
N ASP A 950 6.12 14.69 35.66
CA ASP A 950 6.81 13.49 35.20
C ASP A 950 5.91 12.63 34.30
N TYR A 951 4.66 12.38 34.69
CA TYR A 951 3.72 11.59 33.88
C TYR A 951 3.28 12.33 32.60
N SER A 952 3.14 13.67 32.65
CA SER A 952 2.86 14.49 31.47
C SER A 952 4.00 14.45 30.46
N ASP A 953 5.26 14.57 30.92
CA ASP A 953 6.44 14.44 30.07
C ASP A 953 6.56 13.02 29.49
N LEU A 954 6.33 11.99 30.30
CA LEU A 954 6.34 10.59 29.84
C LEU A 954 5.27 10.32 28.78
N ALA A 955 4.04 10.83 28.98
CA ALA A 955 2.97 10.69 28.02
C ALA A 955 3.36 11.26 26.64
N ASP A 956 3.93 12.46 26.62
CA ASP A 956 4.41 13.09 25.38
C ASP A 956 5.48 12.25 24.68
N VAL A 957 6.43 11.73 25.45
CA VAL A 957 7.55 10.93 24.92
C VAL A 957 7.06 9.61 24.32
N TYR A 958 6.17 8.87 24.99
CA TYR A 958 5.63 7.62 24.44
C TYR A 958 4.75 7.85 23.21
N PHE A 959 3.98 8.93 23.21
CA PHE A 959 3.16 9.31 22.06
C PHE A 959 4.04 9.59 20.82
N ALA A 960 5.16 10.31 20.99
CA ALA A 960 6.13 10.53 19.93
C ALA A 960 6.84 9.22 19.51
N TYR A 961 7.21 8.38 20.49
CA TYR A 961 7.96 7.15 20.23
C TYR A 961 7.16 6.11 19.44
N GLN A 962 5.83 6.08 19.56
CA GLN A 962 4.97 5.24 18.71
C GLN A 962 5.28 5.42 17.22
N LYS A 963 5.55 6.66 16.77
CA LYS A 963 5.84 6.94 15.36
C LYS A 963 7.17 6.35 14.92
N ILE A 964 8.17 6.41 15.80
CA ILE A 964 9.50 5.83 15.57
C ILE A 964 9.43 4.30 15.54
N HIS A 965 8.70 3.70 16.49
CA HIS A 965 8.50 2.26 16.53
C HIS A 965 7.79 1.75 15.28
N SER A 966 6.74 2.44 14.83
CA SER A 966 6.01 2.09 13.59
C SER A 966 6.92 2.22 12.35
N PHE A 967 7.75 3.26 12.26
CA PHE A 967 8.71 3.46 11.17
C PHE A 967 9.74 2.32 11.05
N ILE A 968 10.19 1.77 12.18
CA ILE A 968 11.17 0.67 12.19
C ILE A 968 10.49 -0.69 12.00
N GLY A 969 9.30 -0.88 12.56
CA GLY A 969 8.60 -2.17 12.60
C GLY A 969 7.89 -2.55 11.30
N GLU A 970 7.49 -1.58 10.47
CA GLU A 970 6.74 -1.83 9.24
C GLU A 970 7.63 -1.67 7.99
N PRO A 971 8.04 -2.77 7.33
CA PRO A 971 8.97 -2.72 6.19
C PRO A 971 8.38 -2.08 4.92
N PHE A 972 7.07 -1.85 4.86
CA PHE A 972 6.38 -1.32 3.69
C PHE A 972 5.33 -0.29 4.08
N GLN A 973 5.71 0.98 4.14
CA GLN A 973 4.73 2.06 4.23
C GLN A 973 4.50 2.71 2.85
N PRO A 974 3.23 2.92 2.44
CA PRO A 974 2.88 3.37 1.10
C PRO A 974 3.19 4.84 0.80
N LEU A 975 3.62 5.63 1.79
CA LEU A 975 3.90 7.07 1.68
C LEU A 975 5.36 7.38 2.07
N SER A 976 6.30 6.99 1.22
CA SER A 976 7.71 7.44 1.31
C SER A 976 7.88 8.86 0.72
N GLY A 977 7.22 9.85 1.33
CA GLY A 977 7.31 11.27 0.95
C GLY A 977 8.16 12.09 1.92
N GLU A 978 8.68 13.24 1.47
CA GLU A 978 9.51 14.14 2.29
C GLU A 978 8.83 14.56 3.61
N ASN A 979 7.51 14.83 3.58
CA ASN A 979 6.76 15.24 4.77
C ASN A 979 6.72 14.16 5.86
N TYR A 980 6.72 12.88 5.47
CA TYR A 980 6.73 11.77 6.41
C TYR A 980 8.10 11.62 7.09
N PHE A 981 9.18 11.73 6.32
CA PHE A 981 10.54 11.76 6.87
C PHE A 981 10.76 12.97 7.79
N LEU A 982 10.21 14.13 7.43
CA LEU A 982 10.26 15.33 8.26
C LEU A 982 9.51 15.13 9.59
N GLN A 983 8.35 14.48 9.57
CA GLN A 983 7.58 14.14 10.77
C GLN A 983 8.36 13.21 11.71
N ILE A 984 8.97 12.14 11.19
CA ILE A 984 9.76 11.21 12.01
C ILE A 984 11.00 11.92 12.57
N MET A 985 11.69 12.71 11.75
CA MET A 985 12.85 13.50 12.17
C MET A 985 12.49 14.44 13.33
N ASN A 986 11.37 15.16 13.22
CA ASN A 986 10.90 16.06 14.25
C ASN A 986 10.47 15.33 15.53
N ALA A 987 9.79 14.18 15.42
CA ALA A 987 9.42 13.34 16.55
C ALA A 987 10.66 12.81 17.31
N ALA A 988 11.69 12.37 16.58
CA ALA A 988 12.94 11.92 17.17
C ALA A 988 13.67 13.07 17.90
N ARG A 989 13.72 14.27 17.31
CA ARG A 989 14.26 15.46 17.96
C ARG A 989 13.50 15.82 19.23
N PHE A 990 12.17 15.74 19.20
CA PHE A 990 11.32 15.99 20.36
C PHE A 990 11.58 15.01 21.50
N ILE A 991 11.79 13.72 21.21
CA ILE A 991 12.12 12.72 22.24
C ILE A 991 13.50 12.99 22.84
N ILE A 992 14.51 13.30 22.00
CA ILE A 992 15.85 13.63 22.47
C ILE A 992 15.83 14.85 23.39
N SER A 993 15.03 15.87 23.07
CA SER A 993 14.96 17.10 23.87
C SER A 993 14.31 16.90 25.25
N LYS A 994 13.38 15.96 25.37
CA LYS A 994 12.72 15.62 26.64
C LYS A 994 13.42 14.49 27.43
N TRP A 995 14.52 13.94 26.92
CA TRP A 995 15.19 12.79 27.52
C TRP A 995 15.96 13.15 28.80
N LYS A 996 15.35 12.88 29.97
CA LYS A 996 15.98 13.12 31.28
C LYS A 996 16.62 11.87 31.89
N SER A 997 15.98 10.70 31.70
CA SER A 997 16.38 9.42 32.30
C SER A 997 16.02 8.26 31.37
N THR A 998 16.49 7.04 31.68
CA THR A 998 16.16 5.86 30.89
C THR A 998 14.68 5.48 31.07
N TYR A 999 13.89 5.67 30.02
CA TYR A 999 12.48 5.27 30.01
C TYR A 999 12.31 3.79 29.65
N GLN A 1000 11.34 3.13 30.27
CA GLN A 1000 11.07 1.71 30.07
C GLN A 1000 10.54 1.45 28.64
N GLY A 1001 11.03 0.42 27.96
CA GLY A 1001 10.55 0.04 26.63
C GLY A 1001 10.96 0.97 25.47
N ILE A 1002 11.60 2.12 25.73
CA ILE A 1002 12.15 3.01 24.71
C ILE A 1002 13.63 2.69 24.46
N LYS A 1003 13.99 2.43 23.21
CA LYS A 1003 15.37 2.18 22.80
C LYS A 1003 15.94 3.43 22.14
N MET A 1004 16.89 4.10 22.79
CA MET A 1004 17.52 5.30 22.22
C MET A 1004 18.29 5.03 20.92
N SER A 1005 18.81 3.81 20.72
CA SER A 1005 19.38 3.40 19.44
C SER A 1005 18.38 3.49 18.29
N TYR A 1006 17.10 3.22 18.54
CA TYR A 1006 16.05 3.28 17.52
C TYR A 1006 15.75 4.75 17.16
N VAL A 1007 15.72 5.62 18.17
CA VAL A 1007 15.52 7.07 18.00
C VAL A 1007 16.65 7.69 17.19
N TYR A 1008 17.90 7.47 17.59
CA TYR A 1008 19.07 8.00 16.87
C TYR A 1008 19.23 7.42 15.46
N TYR A 1009 18.93 6.13 15.26
CA TYR A 1009 18.97 5.49 13.94
C TYR A 1009 17.91 6.08 13.01
N SER A 1010 16.69 6.26 13.49
CA SER A 1010 15.60 6.87 12.70
C SER A 1010 15.91 8.32 12.36
N LEU A 1011 16.45 9.07 13.31
CA LEU A 1011 16.89 10.44 13.10
C LEU A 1011 18.00 10.51 12.04
N ALA A 1012 19.05 9.67 12.14
CA ALA A 1012 20.15 9.64 11.18
C ALA A 1012 19.66 9.32 9.76
N LYS A 1013 18.78 8.32 9.63
CA LYS A 1013 18.23 7.87 8.35
C LYS A 1013 17.38 8.95 7.68
N CYS A 1014 16.46 9.58 8.44
CA CYS A 1014 15.60 10.65 7.92
C CYS A 1014 16.40 11.93 7.63
N ALA A 1015 17.30 12.34 8.53
CA ALA A 1015 18.14 13.52 8.36
C ALA A 1015 19.06 13.40 7.14
N SER A 1016 19.60 12.20 6.87
CA SER A 1016 20.45 11.95 5.70
C SER A 1016 19.69 12.12 4.39
N GLN A 1017 18.41 11.73 4.35
CA GLN A 1017 17.55 11.85 3.17
C GLN A 1017 17.09 13.29 2.95
N LEU A 1018 16.89 14.05 4.04
CA LEU A 1018 16.44 15.45 4.01
C LEU A 1018 17.59 16.48 3.86
N GLY A 1019 18.84 16.04 3.68
CA GLY A 1019 19.98 16.94 3.49
C GLY A 1019 20.57 17.55 4.77
N CYS A 1020 20.15 17.08 5.96
CA CYS A 1020 20.69 17.52 7.25
C CYS A 1020 21.92 16.68 7.66
N TYR A 1021 23.06 16.93 7.00
CA TYR A 1021 24.24 16.09 7.10
C TYR A 1021 25.08 16.29 8.38
N LYS A 1022 25.08 17.49 8.98
CA LYS A 1022 25.74 17.74 10.28
C LYS A 1022 25.04 16.93 11.37
N THR A 1023 23.72 16.98 11.41
CA THR A 1023 22.91 16.19 12.34
C THR A 1023 23.10 14.68 12.14
N THR A 1024 23.14 14.24 10.90
CA THR A 1024 23.35 12.82 10.55
C THR A 1024 24.68 12.29 11.09
N ARG A 1025 25.77 13.06 10.99
CA ARG A 1025 27.09 12.69 11.54
C ARG A 1025 27.05 12.52 13.05
N ILE A 1026 26.50 13.51 13.75
CA ILE A 1026 26.38 13.47 15.22
C ILE A 1026 25.59 12.23 15.66
N CYS A 1027 24.52 11.89 14.92
CA CYS A 1027 23.71 10.71 15.23
C CYS A 1027 24.48 9.39 15.01
N TYR A 1028 25.17 9.23 13.88
CA TYR A 1028 25.97 8.01 13.63
C TYR A 1028 27.15 7.85 14.60
N GLU A 1029 27.80 8.95 14.98
CA GLU A 1029 28.84 8.91 16.03
C GLU A 1029 28.26 8.47 17.38
N LYS A 1030 27.07 8.94 17.73
CA LYS A 1030 26.38 8.50 18.95
C LYS A 1030 25.91 7.05 18.85
N LEU A 1031 25.47 6.57 17.68
CA LEU A 1031 25.06 5.18 17.48
C LEU A 1031 26.19 4.18 17.75
N ASN A 1032 27.44 4.55 17.47
CA ASN A 1032 28.61 3.72 17.81
C ASN A 1032 28.80 3.52 19.32
N SER A 1033 28.25 4.40 20.16
CA SER A 1033 28.26 4.23 21.61
C SER A 1033 27.14 3.33 22.14
N PHE A 1034 26.14 3.02 21.31
CA PHE A 1034 25.00 2.17 21.68
C PHE A 1034 25.17 0.74 21.18
N LYS A 1035 24.57 -0.23 21.89
CA LYS A 1035 24.38 -1.59 21.36
C LYS A 1035 23.24 -1.58 20.36
N VAL A 1036 23.57 -1.68 19.08
CA VAL A 1036 22.62 -1.75 17.96
C VAL A 1036 22.39 -3.21 17.52
N PRO A 1037 21.24 -3.53 16.89
CA PRO A 1037 21.03 -4.83 16.26
C PRO A 1037 22.13 -5.16 15.24
N PRO A 1038 22.56 -6.44 15.11
CA PRO A 1038 23.68 -6.81 14.24
C PRO A 1038 23.42 -6.47 12.76
N GLU A 1039 22.15 -6.55 12.33
CA GLU A 1039 21.71 -6.17 10.98
C GLU A 1039 22.01 -4.70 10.63
N TRP A 1040 22.01 -3.82 11.62
CA TRP A 1040 22.25 -2.39 11.41
C TRP A 1040 23.73 -2.01 11.54
N SER A 1041 24.57 -2.87 12.10
CA SER A 1041 25.98 -2.55 12.34
C SER A 1041 26.72 -2.25 11.04
N GLU A 1042 26.56 -3.12 10.03
CA GLU A 1042 27.20 -2.93 8.73
C GLU A 1042 26.64 -1.70 7.99
N GLU A 1043 25.34 -1.45 8.10
CA GLU A 1043 24.70 -0.28 7.49
C GLU A 1043 25.18 1.02 8.17
N ILE A 1044 25.23 1.06 9.50
CA ILE A 1044 25.70 2.22 10.27
C ILE A 1044 27.17 2.50 9.94
N ASP A 1045 28.03 1.49 9.91
CA ASP A 1045 29.44 1.65 9.56
C ASP A 1045 29.59 2.23 8.15
N LEU A 1046 28.88 1.67 7.17
CA LEU A 1046 28.90 2.15 5.79
C LEU A 1046 28.36 3.58 5.66
N GLN A 1047 27.23 3.89 6.28
CA GLN A 1047 26.63 5.23 6.24
C GLN A 1047 27.49 6.26 7.00
N SER A 1048 28.16 5.87 8.08
CA SER A 1048 29.11 6.73 8.81
C SER A 1048 30.32 7.11 7.95
N MET A 1049 30.76 6.23 7.05
CA MET A 1049 31.80 6.54 6.07
C MET A 1049 31.27 7.42 4.93
N LEU A 1050 30.09 7.11 4.38
CA LEU A 1050 29.48 7.88 3.30
C LEU A 1050 29.18 9.33 3.73
N ILE A 1051 28.68 9.54 4.94
CA ILE A 1051 28.32 10.89 5.40
C ILE A 1051 29.55 11.80 5.56
N ARG A 1052 30.76 11.23 5.76
CA ARG A 1052 32.01 12.01 5.81
C ARG A 1052 32.36 12.67 4.47
N SER A 1053 31.84 12.15 3.35
CA SER A 1053 32.03 12.76 2.03
C SER A 1053 31.03 13.88 1.72
N LYS A 1054 30.01 14.10 2.56
CA LYS A 1054 29.00 15.18 2.44
C LYS A 1054 29.47 16.47 3.13
N PRO A 1055 28.87 17.65 2.90
CA PRO A 1055 29.23 18.87 3.63
C PRO A 1055 28.82 18.78 5.10
N TYR A 1056 29.56 19.46 6.00
CA TYR A 1056 29.24 19.54 7.44
C TYR A 1056 28.23 20.66 7.72
N THR A 1057 27.11 20.66 7.00
CA THR A 1057 26.06 21.68 7.10
C THR A 1057 24.71 20.98 7.06
N ASP A 1058 23.75 21.54 7.79
CA ASP A 1058 22.34 21.16 7.68
C ASP A 1058 21.63 22.16 6.75
N ASP A 1059 20.55 21.74 6.09
CA ASP A 1059 19.72 22.62 5.27
C ASP A 1059 19.05 23.69 6.15
N GLU A 1060 19.38 24.96 5.92
CA GLU A 1060 18.88 26.10 6.70
C GLU A 1060 17.36 26.23 6.66
N SER A 1061 16.72 25.80 5.56
CA SER A 1061 15.26 25.85 5.42
C SER A 1061 14.52 24.93 6.39
N ARG A 1062 15.21 23.94 6.96
CA ARG A 1062 14.65 22.91 7.85
C ARG A 1062 14.96 23.16 9.32
N LEU A 1063 15.75 24.19 9.64
CA LEU A 1063 16.11 24.54 11.01
C LEU A 1063 14.90 25.11 11.78
N PRO A 1064 14.72 24.75 13.06
CA PRO A 1064 13.63 25.29 13.87
C PRO A 1064 13.83 26.78 14.16
N PHE A 1065 12.88 27.60 13.68
CA PHE A 1065 12.84 29.05 13.92
C PHE A 1065 12.20 29.40 15.26
N CYS A 1066 12.83 30.27 16.03
CA CYS A 1066 12.26 30.78 17.27
C CYS A 1066 11.20 31.87 16.99
N ALA A 1067 9.97 31.68 17.47
CA ALA A 1067 8.88 32.65 17.31
C ALA A 1067 9.14 34.00 17.98
N ARG A 1068 10.00 34.01 19.02
CA ARG A 1068 10.29 35.20 19.83
C ARG A 1068 11.44 36.04 19.27
N CYS A 1069 12.60 35.43 18.96
CA CYS A 1069 13.79 36.15 18.48
C CYS A 1069 14.09 35.95 16.98
N GLN A 1070 13.26 35.16 16.27
CA GLN A 1070 13.40 34.86 14.84
C GLN A 1070 14.74 34.21 14.42
N THR A 1071 15.54 33.77 15.39
CA THR A 1071 16.81 33.10 15.15
C THR A 1071 16.57 31.62 14.79
N SER A 1072 17.33 31.11 13.82
CA SER A 1072 17.36 29.69 13.47
C SER A 1072 18.16 28.91 14.52
N ASN A 1073 17.54 27.87 15.08
CA ASN A 1073 18.19 27.02 16.07
C ASN A 1073 18.83 25.81 15.40
N LEU A 1074 19.88 25.27 16.04
CA LEU A 1074 20.50 24.02 15.59
C LEU A 1074 19.52 22.86 15.75
N MET A 1075 19.61 21.88 14.84
CA MET A 1075 18.81 20.65 14.90
C MET A 1075 19.13 19.81 16.15
N LEU A 1076 20.40 19.76 16.54
CA LEU A 1076 20.90 19.18 17.79
C LEU A 1076 21.93 20.14 18.39
N ASN A 1077 21.74 20.55 19.65
CA ASN A 1077 22.72 21.33 20.42
C ASN A 1077 23.82 20.42 21.00
N GLU A 1078 24.98 20.98 21.39
CA GLU A 1078 26.10 20.24 22.02
C GLU A 1078 25.67 19.51 23.31
N ASN A 1079 24.76 20.12 24.07
CA ASN A 1079 24.15 19.53 25.27
C ASN A 1079 22.92 18.66 24.97
N GLN A 1080 22.60 18.41 23.69
CA GLN A 1080 21.42 17.67 23.22
C GLN A 1080 20.05 18.27 23.63
N ASN A 1081 20.05 19.38 24.36
CA ASN A 1081 18.84 20.09 24.73
C ASN A 1081 18.33 20.93 23.57
N CYS A 1082 17.29 20.44 22.88
CA CYS A 1082 16.65 21.10 21.74
C CYS A 1082 15.26 21.66 22.11
N SER A 1083 14.94 21.75 23.40
CA SER A 1083 13.62 22.16 23.89
C SER A 1083 13.47 23.68 24.01
N GLN A 1084 14.56 24.43 23.92
CA GLN A 1084 14.61 25.87 24.09
C GLN A 1084 15.51 26.52 23.05
N CYS A 1085 15.23 27.79 22.76
CA CYS A 1085 16.07 28.61 21.89
C CYS A 1085 17.44 28.86 22.53
N ASN A 1086 18.50 28.69 21.73
CA ASN A 1086 19.89 28.91 22.17
C ASN A 1086 20.22 30.39 22.48
N VAL A 1087 19.42 31.35 21.97
CA VAL A 1087 19.65 32.78 22.18
C VAL A 1087 18.78 33.35 23.30
N CYS A 1088 17.47 33.12 23.28
CA CYS A 1088 16.53 33.75 24.22
C CYS A 1088 15.86 32.79 25.21
N LEU A 1089 16.30 31.53 25.27
CA LEU A 1089 15.76 30.47 26.13
C LEU A 1089 14.25 30.21 25.96
N HIS A 1090 13.65 30.73 24.88
CA HIS A 1090 12.24 30.54 24.59
C HIS A 1090 11.92 29.04 24.35
N PRO A 1091 10.94 28.46 25.06
CA PRO A 1091 10.52 27.08 24.83
C PRO A 1091 10.01 26.87 23.40
N LEU A 1092 10.48 25.82 22.74
CA LEU A 1092 10.06 25.47 21.39
C LEU A 1092 8.85 24.54 21.46
N PHE A 1093 7.67 25.04 21.09
CA PHE A 1093 6.42 24.29 21.09
C PHE A 1093 6.28 23.48 19.80
N SER A 1094 5.77 22.25 19.88
CA SER A 1094 5.63 21.36 18.71
C SER A 1094 4.18 20.94 18.49
N SER A 1095 3.76 20.77 17.22
CA SER A 1095 2.48 20.14 16.87
C SER A 1095 2.48 18.67 17.30
N PHE A 1096 1.44 18.20 17.97
CA PHE A 1096 1.32 16.80 18.38
C PHE A 1096 0.85 15.86 17.25
N ILE A 1097 0.94 16.28 15.98
CA ILE A 1097 0.83 15.39 14.81
C ILE A 1097 2.13 15.38 14.04
N THR A 1098 2.57 16.49 13.46
CA THR A 1098 3.80 16.52 12.65
C THR A 1098 5.08 16.75 13.45
N PHE A 1099 4.98 17.07 14.74
CA PHE A 1099 6.09 17.50 15.61
C PHE A 1099 6.86 18.72 15.07
N GLN A 1100 6.29 19.44 14.11
CA GLN A 1100 6.86 20.68 13.59
C GLN A 1100 6.78 21.78 14.65
N ASN A 1101 7.80 22.64 14.67
CA ASN A 1101 7.90 23.75 15.61
C ASN A 1101 6.83 24.82 15.30
N LEU A 1102 6.04 25.17 16.31
CA LEU A 1102 4.94 26.12 16.23
C LEU A 1102 5.41 27.55 16.54
N GLN A 1103 4.82 28.52 15.86
CA GLN A 1103 5.15 29.94 16.04
C GLN A 1103 4.35 30.57 17.19
N VAL A 1104 4.52 30.04 18.41
CA VAL A 1104 3.70 30.39 19.58
C VAL A 1104 4.54 31.02 20.69
N VAL A 1105 4.07 32.13 21.27
CA VAL A 1105 4.74 32.83 22.38
C VAL A 1105 3.83 32.91 23.61
N GLU A 1106 4.32 32.48 24.77
CA GLU A 1106 3.63 32.58 26.06
C GLU A 1106 3.59 34.02 26.57
N PHE A 1107 2.42 34.46 27.03
CA PHE A 1107 2.25 35.75 27.69
C PHE A 1107 1.42 35.63 28.97
N LYS A 1108 1.69 36.53 29.91
CA LYS A 1108 0.96 36.71 31.17
C LYS A 1108 0.10 37.95 31.08
N VAL A 1109 -1.02 37.88 31.78
CA VAL A 1109 -1.97 38.99 31.93
C VAL A 1109 -1.82 39.51 33.36
N ASP A 1110 -2.05 40.81 33.56
CA ASP A 1110 -2.08 41.42 34.89
C ASP A 1110 -3.01 40.64 35.85
N ASN A 1111 -2.55 40.41 37.08
CA ASN A 1111 -3.19 39.57 38.10
C ASN A 1111 -4.61 40.05 38.49
N ALA A 1112 -4.98 41.27 38.10
CA ALA A 1112 -6.31 41.85 38.32
C ALA A 1112 -7.40 41.35 37.34
N LEU A 1113 -7.03 40.71 36.23
CA LEU A 1113 -7.97 40.31 35.17
C LEU A 1113 -8.32 38.81 35.24
N SER A 1114 -9.62 38.49 35.29
CA SER A 1114 -10.08 37.10 35.22
C SER A 1114 -10.12 36.57 33.77
N ARG A 1115 -10.21 35.24 33.58
CA ARG A 1115 -10.38 34.64 32.24
C ARG A 1115 -11.57 35.24 31.47
N GLU A 1116 -12.69 35.45 32.16
CA GLU A 1116 -13.90 36.01 31.56
C GLU A 1116 -13.69 37.47 31.13
N ASP A 1117 -12.88 38.22 31.88
CA ASP A 1117 -12.54 39.60 31.53
C ASP A 1117 -11.61 39.63 30.31
N VAL A 1118 -10.63 38.73 30.22
CA VAL A 1118 -9.77 38.59 29.03
C VAL A 1118 -10.59 38.21 27.79
N GLU A 1119 -11.51 37.25 27.89
CA GLU A 1119 -12.40 36.87 26.78
C GLU A 1119 -13.34 38.02 26.37
N LYS A 1120 -13.85 38.81 27.33
CA LYS A 1120 -14.63 40.02 27.03
C LYS A 1120 -13.78 41.08 26.33
N LEU A 1121 -12.56 41.30 26.80
CA LEU A 1121 -11.62 42.27 26.23
C LEU A 1121 -11.23 41.91 24.79
N LEU A 1122 -11.07 40.61 24.48
CA LEU A 1122 -10.81 40.12 23.12
C LEU A 1122 -12.02 40.28 22.17
N ASN A 1123 -13.24 40.17 22.70
CA ASN A 1123 -14.49 40.26 21.93
C ASN A 1123 -15.06 41.69 21.83
N THR A 1124 -14.41 42.69 22.44
CA THR A 1124 -14.85 44.09 22.39
C THR A 1124 -14.46 44.74 21.05
N GLU A 1125 -15.29 45.64 20.51
CA GLU A 1125 -15.00 46.36 19.26
C GLU A 1125 -13.63 47.05 19.29
N LYS A 1126 -12.82 46.84 18.25
CA LYS A 1126 -11.41 47.26 18.21
C LYS A 1126 -11.30 48.79 18.18
N VAL A 1127 -10.57 49.35 19.15
CA VAL A 1127 -10.23 50.78 19.19
C VAL A 1127 -9.27 51.09 18.03
N ILE A 1128 -9.63 52.09 17.21
CA ILE A 1128 -8.76 52.63 16.15
C ILE A 1128 -7.56 53.30 16.84
N THR A 1129 -6.44 52.58 16.93
CA THR A 1129 -5.16 53.14 17.37
C THR A 1129 -4.33 53.52 16.12
N ASN A 1130 -3.52 54.57 16.21
CA ASN A 1130 -2.68 55.05 15.10
C ASN A 1130 -1.52 54.10 14.73
N LYS A 1131 -1.38 52.93 15.40
CA LYS A 1131 -0.33 51.93 15.18
C LYS A 1131 -0.89 50.71 14.41
N ARG A 1132 -0.04 50.03 13.63
CA ARG A 1132 -0.47 48.84 12.86
C ARG A 1132 -0.93 47.71 13.81
N PRO A 1133 -1.92 46.89 13.42
CA PRO A 1133 -2.32 45.70 14.19
C PRO A 1133 -1.10 44.81 14.51
N GLY A 1134 -0.95 44.39 15.77
CA GLY A 1134 0.15 43.51 16.20
C GLY A 1134 1.44 44.20 16.70
N GLN A 1135 1.61 45.51 16.44
CA GLN A 1135 2.84 46.24 16.79
C GLN A 1135 3.00 46.45 18.31
N LEU A 1136 1.91 46.64 19.05
CA LEU A 1136 1.91 46.78 20.52
C LEU A 1136 2.46 45.55 21.25
N PHE A 1137 2.10 44.35 20.79
CA PHE A 1137 2.62 43.10 21.34
C PHE A 1137 4.12 42.95 21.04
N GLN A 1138 4.56 43.36 19.84
CA GLN A 1138 5.95 43.27 19.42
C GLN A 1138 6.84 44.25 20.22
N ASP A 1139 6.34 45.45 20.52
CA ASP A 1139 6.98 46.44 21.39
C ASP A 1139 7.24 45.83 22.79
N LYS A 1140 6.20 45.30 23.45
CA LYS A 1140 6.30 44.62 24.77
C LYS A 1140 7.20 43.39 24.75
N MET A 1141 7.14 42.60 23.68
CA MET A 1141 8.00 41.43 23.52
C MET A 1141 9.48 41.84 23.44
N ASN A 1142 9.81 42.90 22.71
CA ASN A 1142 11.18 43.41 22.59
C ASN A 1142 11.71 43.97 23.93
N GLU A 1143 10.87 44.65 24.73
CA GLU A 1143 11.23 45.12 26.07
C GLU A 1143 11.68 43.96 26.98
N ILE A 1144 10.92 42.85 26.98
CA ILE A 1144 11.23 41.70 27.84
C ILE A 1144 12.42 40.90 27.29
N ILE A 1145 12.62 40.87 25.97
CA ILE A 1145 13.86 40.30 25.37
C ILE A 1145 15.09 41.06 25.88
N GLN A 1146 15.04 42.40 25.94
CA GLN A 1146 16.14 43.20 26.48
C GLN A 1146 16.37 42.94 27.97
N GLN A 1147 15.31 42.82 28.77
CA GLN A 1147 15.43 42.47 30.20
C GLN A 1147 16.01 41.07 30.42
N GLN A 1148 15.71 40.10 29.56
CA GLN A 1148 16.21 38.74 29.69
C GLN A 1148 17.69 38.60 29.32
N GLN A 1149 18.24 39.48 28.48
CA GLN A 1149 19.68 39.51 28.21
C GLN A 1149 20.51 39.84 29.46
N THR A 1150 19.91 40.50 30.47
CA THR A 1150 20.53 40.79 31.77
C THR A 1150 20.39 39.67 32.81
N SER A 1151 19.44 38.74 32.66
CA SER A 1151 19.16 37.64 33.60
C SER A 1151 19.25 36.28 32.88
N GLN A 1152 20.41 35.62 32.97
CA GLN A 1152 20.77 34.51 32.07
C GLN A 1152 20.11 33.15 32.38
N ASP A 1153 19.45 32.96 33.53
CA ASP A 1153 19.12 31.60 33.99
C ASP A 1153 17.66 31.16 33.80
N GLN A 1154 16.70 32.06 33.53
CA GLN A 1154 15.27 31.70 33.46
C GLN A 1154 14.52 32.43 32.34
N TYR A 1155 13.58 31.71 31.70
CA TYR A 1155 12.69 32.26 30.69
C TYR A 1155 11.63 33.18 31.31
N LEU A 1156 11.49 34.39 30.77
CA LEU A 1156 10.47 35.36 31.15
C LEU A 1156 9.36 35.42 30.08
N ALA A 1157 8.12 35.17 30.50
CA ALA A 1157 6.93 35.30 29.65
C ALA A 1157 6.59 36.78 29.40
N VAL A 1158 5.92 37.07 28.29
CA VAL A 1158 5.58 38.46 27.93
C VAL A 1158 4.45 38.98 28.82
N GLU A 1159 4.60 40.13 29.49
CA GLU A 1159 3.52 40.72 30.30
C GLU A 1159 2.71 41.71 29.45
N LEU A 1160 1.39 41.53 29.40
CA LEU A 1160 0.48 42.36 28.60
C LEU A 1160 -0.48 43.18 29.45
N ASP A 1161 -0.56 44.46 29.11
CA ASP A 1161 -1.53 45.41 29.66
C ASP A 1161 -2.90 45.29 28.94
N GLU A 1162 -3.98 45.75 29.59
CA GLU A 1162 -5.36 45.71 29.05
C GLU A 1162 -5.48 46.29 27.63
N ALA A 1163 -4.78 47.40 27.36
CA ALA A 1163 -4.77 48.05 26.05
C ALA A 1163 -4.15 47.17 24.94
N THR A 1164 -3.16 46.35 25.29
CA THR A 1164 -2.51 45.44 24.34
C THR A 1164 -3.42 44.24 24.06
N ILE A 1165 -4.13 43.73 25.06
CA ILE A 1165 -5.08 42.62 24.92
C ILE A 1165 -6.24 43.01 23.98
N LYS A 1166 -6.81 44.22 24.13
CA LYS A 1166 -7.84 44.75 23.20
C LYS A 1166 -7.37 44.88 21.75
N SER A 1167 -6.05 44.94 21.52
CA SER A 1167 -5.49 45.05 20.17
C SER A 1167 -5.31 43.69 19.47
N LEU A 1168 -5.34 42.58 20.21
CA LEU A 1168 -5.18 41.23 19.68
C LEU A 1168 -6.48 40.73 19.04
N SER A 1169 -6.37 39.84 18.05
CA SER A 1169 -7.53 39.14 17.53
C SER A 1169 -7.84 37.89 18.36
N PRO A 1170 -9.13 37.51 18.53
CA PRO A 1170 -9.49 36.27 19.22
C PRO A 1170 -8.87 35.01 18.61
N GLU A 1171 -8.68 34.98 17.28
CA GLU A 1171 -8.14 33.84 16.54
C GLU A 1171 -6.63 33.65 16.75
N GLU A 1172 -5.90 34.69 17.12
CA GLU A 1172 -4.46 34.64 17.40
C GLU A 1172 -4.14 34.23 18.86
N VAL A 1173 -5.14 34.25 19.75
CA VAL A 1173 -4.94 33.98 21.18
C VAL A 1173 -5.38 32.56 21.53
N LEU A 1174 -4.45 31.77 22.05
CA LEU A 1174 -4.68 30.40 22.48
C LEU A 1174 -4.71 30.36 24.01
N ILE A 1175 -5.77 29.79 24.58
CA ILE A 1175 -6.01 29.74 26.02
C ILE A 1175 -5.86 28.29 26.49
N VAL A 1176 -4.96 28.07 27.44
CA VAL A 1176 -4.76 26.77 28.11
C VAL A 1176 -5.32 26.88 29.53
N ASP A 1177 -6.45 26.23 29.77
CA ASP A 1177 -7.15 26.27 31.06
C ASP A 1177 -7.26 24.87 31.69
N LEU A 1178 -6.49 24.65 32.76
CA LEU A 1178 -6.49 23.41 33.54
C LEU A 1178 -7.34 23.50 34.83
N ARG A 1179 -8.05 24.62 35.04
CA ARG A 1179 -8.94 24.80 36.21
C ARG A 1179 -10.07 23.78 36.34
N PRO A 1180 -10.58 23.14 35.27
CA PRO A 1180 -11.52 22.02 35.43
C PRO A 1180 -10.99 20.87 36.29
N TYR A 1181 -9.66 20.72 36.38
CA TYR A 1181 -9.00 19.66 37.15
C TYR A 1181 -8.43 20.16 38.47
N CYS A 1182 -7.81 21.36 38.51
CA CYS A 1182 -7.32 21.98 39.74
C CYS A 1182 -7.71 23.46 39.77
N ARG A 1183 -8.62 23.85 40.67
CA ARG A 1183 -9.20 25.20 40.67
C ARG A 1183 -8.18 26.33 40.88
N THR A 1184 -7.08 26.03 41.55
CA THR A 1184 -6.03 26.98 41.94
C THR A 1184 -4.91 27.10 40.91
N ILE A 1185 -4.96 26.38 39.78
CA ILE A 1185 -3.94 26.51 38.73
C ILE A 1185 -4.19 27.75 37.86
N ASP A 1186 -3.12 28.47 37.53
CA ASP A 1186 -3.19 29.63 36.64
C ASP A 1186 -3.56 29.23 35.21
N VAL A 1187 -4.38 30.08 34.58
CA VAL A 1187 -4.66 30.01 33.13
C VAL A 1187 -3.44 30.52 32.38
N LYS A 1188 -3.00 29.78 31.37
CA LYS A 1188 -1.87 30.19 30.52
C LYS A 1188 -2.38 30.71 29.19
N TYR A 1189 -1.78 31.80 28.74
CA TYR A 1189 -2.13 32.43 27.47
C TYR A 1189 -0.95 32.38 26.51
N TYR A 1190 -1.27 32.15 25.25
CA TYR A 1190 -0.31 32.07 24.19
C TYR A 1190 -0.78 32.86 22.98
N LYS A 1191 0.14 33.47 22.25
CA LYS A 1191 -0.14 34.15 21.00
C LYS A 1191 0.46 33.39 19.83
N ASN A 1192 -0.33 33.12 18.80
CA ASN A 1192 0.14 32.67 17.50
C ASN A 1192 0.75 33.86 16.74
N MET A 1193 2.04 33.76 16.40
CA MET A 1193 2.78 34.80 15.68
C MET A 1193 2.62 34.67 14.16
N ASP A 1194 2.11 33.55 13.66
CA ASP A 1194 1.86 33.30 12.23
C ASP A 1194 0.38 33.02 11.98
N SER A 1195 -0.36 34.06 11.57
CA SER A 1195 -1.79 33.95 11.26
C SER A 1195 -2.08 33.12 10.01
N SER A 1196 -1.08 32.81 9.18
CA SER A 1196 -1.26 31.93 8.00
C SER A 1196 -1.37 30.45 8.36
N GLN A 1197 -0.92 30.07 9.56
CA GLN A 1197 -0.99 28.70 10.08
C GLN A 1197 -1.82 28.69 11.38
N PRO A 1198 -3.14 28.44 11.32
CA PRO A 1198 -3.98 28.46 12.51
C PRO A 1198 -3.67 27.26 13.40
N ILE A 1199 -3.69 27.49 14.71
CA ILE A 1199 -3.35 26.49 15.73
C ILE A 1199 -4.59 26.18 16.57
N HIS A 1200 -4.88 24.91 16.75
CA HIS A 1200 -5.91 24.40 17.64
C HIS A 1200 -5.28 23.90 18.94
N VAL A 1201 -5.87 24.26 20.08
CA VAL A 1201 -5.53 23.72 21.40
C VAL A 1201 -6.68 22.86 21.87
N CYS A 1202 -6.41 21.59 22.13
CA CYS A 1202 -7.42 20.70 22.68
C CYS A 1202 -7.76 21.13 24.13
N PRO A 1203 -9.04 21.34 24.48
CA PRO A 1203 -9.42 21.80 25.81
C PRO A 1203 -9.16 20.78 26.92
N ASP A 1204 -9.12 19.49 26.60
CA ASP A 1204 -8.92 18.42 27.59
C ASP A 1204 -7.44 18.08 27.80
N CYS A 1205 -6.64 17.99 26.72
CA CYS A 1205 -5.21 17.64 26.84
C CYS A 1205 -4.25 18.82 26.77
N THR A 1206 -4.74 20.01 26.43
CA THR A 1206 -3.94 21.25 26.35
C THR A 1206 -2.76 21.20 25.37
N ARG A 1207 -2.74 20.22 24.46
CA ARG A 1207 -1.71 20.11 23.41
C ARG A 1207 -2.10 20.90 22.18
N PHE A 1208 -1.07 21.39 21.49
CA PHE A 1208 -1.17 22.22 20.30
C PHE A 1208 -1.13 21.36 19.04
N PHE A 1209 -1.95 21.73 18.06
CA PHE A 1209 -2.05 21.10 16.75
C PHE A 1209 -2.22 22.17 15.68
N PHE A 1210 -1.73 21.95 14.47
CA PHE A 1210 -2.25 22.74 13.34
C PHE A 1210 -3.71 22.40 13.10
N ILE A 1211 -4.54 23.41 12.79
CA ILE A 1211 -5.99 23.21 12.67
C ILE A 1211 -6.34 22.16 11.60
N ASP A 1212 -5.72 22.24 10.42
CA ASP A 1212 -5.97 21.34 9.30
C ASP A 1212 -5.58 19.89 9.64
N GLU A 1213 -4.46 19.71 10.35
CA GLU A 1213 -3.98 18.40 10.79
C GLU A 1213 -4.94 17.77 11.81
N HIS A 1214 -5.36 18.57 12.79
CA HIS A 1214 -6.30 18.14 13.82
C HIS A 1214 -7.64 17.78 13.22
N GLU A 1215 -8.21 18.63 12.35
CA GLU A 1215 -9.48 18.36 11.68
C GLU A 1215 -9.43 17.10 10.84
N PHE A 1216 -8.35 16.88 10.08
CA PHE A 1216 -8.19 15.67 9.26
C PHE A 1216 -8.20 14.39 10.11
N GLU A 1217 -7.38 14.34 11.16
CA GLU A 1217 -7.32 13.18 12.08
C GLU A 1217 -8.61 13.02 12.89
N TYR A 1218 -9.22 14.12 13.31
CA TYR A 1218 -10.48 14.12 14.06
C TYR A 1218 -11.63 13.62 13.18
N VAL A 1219 -11.69 13.98 11.89
CA VAL A 1219 -12.71 13.43 10.97
C VAL A 1219 -12.55 11.92 10.80
N GLN A 1220 -11.31 11.42 10.77
CA GLN A 1220 -11.05 9.97 10.65
C GLN A 1220 -11.42 9.19 11.91
N LYS A 1221 -11.02 9.69 13.09
CA LYS A 1221 -11.10 8.95 14.35
C LYS A 1221 -12.26 9.39 15.27
N LYS A 1222 -12.90 10.52 14.95
CA LYS A 1222 -13.96 11.19 15.73
C LYS A 1222 -13.55 11.58 17.15
N CYS A 1223 -12.26 11.73 17.41
CA CYS A 1223 -11.73 12.09 18.72
C CYS A 1223 -10.38 12.80 18.61
N CYS A 1224 -9.95 13.47 19.69
CA CYS A 1224 -8.64 14.12 19.72
C CYS A 1224 -7.50 13.10 19.47
N PRO A 1225 -6.51 13.40 18.60
CA PRO A 1225 -5.44 12.45 18.27
C PRO A 1225 -4.56 12.03 19.44
N PHE A 1226 -4.48 12.84 20.51
CA PHE A 1226 -3.67 12.57 21.70
C PHE A 1226 -4.49 11.95 22.84
N CYS A 1227 -5.50 12.66 23.37
CA CYS A 1227 -6.27 12.19 24.54
C CYS A 1227 -7.50 11.35 24.19
N ARG A 1228 -7.87 11.28 22.91
CA ARG A 1228 -9.06 10.56 22.41
C ARG A 1228 -10.39 11.02 23.00
N THR A 1229 -10.46 12.21 23.59
CA THR A 1229 -11.73 12.80 24.00
C THR A 1229 -12.53 13.23 22.77
N THR A 1230 -13.83 12.96 22.78
CA THR A 1230 -14.82 13.46 21.80
C THR A 1230 -15.40 14.76 22.33
N ASP A 1231 -15.52 15.81 21.50
CA ASP A 1231 -15.92 17.15 21.97
C ASP A 1231 -17.13 17.14 22.91
N ARG A 1232 -17.01 17.90 24.01
CA ARG A 1232 -18.05 18.06 25.04
C ARG A 1232 -19.32 18.69 24.46
N LYS A 1233 -20.32 17.85 24.16
CA LYS A 1233 -21.76 18.13 24.36
C LYS A 1233 -22.52 16.86 24.71
N ILE A 1234 -22.11 16.17 25.76
CA ILE A 1234 -23.03 15.31 26.51
C ILE A 1234 -22.66 15.52 27.99
N PRO A 1235 -23.54 16.06 28.84
CA PRO A 1235 -23.31 16.00 30.28
C PRO A 1235 -23.15 14.51 30.60
N GLN A 1236 -21.99 14.11 31.13
CA GLN A 1236 -21.88 12.80 31.75
C GLN A 1236 -22.95 12.78 32.84
N LYS A 1237 -24.06 12.09 32.58
CA LYS A 1237 -24.91 11.60 33.66
C LYS A 1237 -23.94 10.91 34.60
N ASP A 1238 -24.04 11.21 35.90
CA ASP A 1238 -23.38 10.40 36.90
C ASP A 1238 -23.65 8.94 36.52
N ILE A 1239 -22.63 8.09 36.54
CA ILE A 1239 -22.79 6.68 36.13
C ILE A 1239 -23.85 5.97 37.02
N PHE A 1240 -24.23 6.61 38.14
CA PHE A 1240 -25.28 6.22 39.08
C PHE A 1240 -26.66 6.90 38.87
N ASP A 1241 -26.76 7.84 37.91
CA ASP A 1241 -27.97 8.59 37.53
C ASP A 1241 -28.65 8.04 36.25
N LEU A 1242 -28.21 6.87 35.77
CA LEU A 1242 -28.95 6.09 34.77
C LEU A 1242 -30.09 5.29 35.41
#